data_AF-A0A5M9ZPM3-F1
#
_entry.id   AF-A0A5M9ZPM3-F1
#
_cell.length_a   1.000
_cell.length_b   1.000
_cell.length_c   1.000
_cell.angle_alpha   90.00
_cell.angle_beta   90.00
_cell.angle_gamma   90.00
#
_symmetry.space_group_name_H-M   'P 1'
#
loop_
_entity.id
_entity.type
_entity.pdbx_description
1 polymer ?
#
loop_
_entity_poly.entity_id
_entity_poly.type
_entity_poly.pdbx_seq_one_letter_code
_entity_poly.pdbx_strand_id
1 'polypeptide(L)'
;MTAAAAVLLAGGVVPVAYADEPASAPAADASVCQAGDWDALKACIDEKTGAVTVNLTAMIVVPGDATIGYEAPVIATGADITLAAVVNGAGLTGLASGGTQVKRGGSVFYVAPGGSLTIASGTYSNIHTTDGGALVNNTGVLNITGGTFDSNSTEGNGGVILQNSGSTMISGGTFRNNVASPKGCSEATAATVCLNSKGGGGVIHSIGTLVVSGGEFDHNGATHSHFNSGGGAIWAQGSLTIRNGRDGSIPKFTNNWATVADPTGRNFAEDGILRGGAGGAVFLNGTEKSPSSATITGGEYTGNVSGYLGGAIYTEEFTTTYVGKAVAEQNNAGHFGGGLWFCPSGNSAASKGGNIALFDNTVNPDYDANSENKGTIPDDSGADRTYAGSDLAIMNPDFKNTNYHKNYVNQFQLLDTWFTDRANPAVEWTWDGTPLKESSGYYDSWLPYLSSRQNIRAVLASSKTHSDVEVRKPATLTIAQNGSGPDTITTGLALKANVKGDTDAAKNETIRQEARDRAQLTFKGNSARLSGGAFGSNGVVVFDSPYSMEWNKIGTDTTKPVATASTWLLTATSLTKREDGKFDETTGLTPYFDMDMRPSDCQADDTKADCWGHDNPETTDPENDPNKWYVRIKDNDSHDNNLAMGSMSLDNLAPGTYTLEETEAPSGYNLSGTIYTFTIIATTPGKLPTIPELHVFKDDGTAGDVVDGSNVPNSPKSGELDWEKTDSENAGTPLGDSEWKILDADDKPVKGYGNIQDCTVQGCDGKKDMNPTSGKFSVKLDSTFTNGTYKLVETKAPEGYLQPTGNAAEHTFTVTSGTDGLEVKWGDGQSANIPNTATEVRWTKVGSDATNTPLAGSTWKLTRTKDDGSDETVYDKITDCAPDKDGKETACRGHDLDPDAGAFRLKALKAGSYTLTETAAPDGYMQSTASYTFTISTDKEETVIISGANDENKIVNAKILTALPLTGGRSALDWSVTGGVLALLAGGVAVVADRLRRRAGVR
;
A
#
# COMPACT_ATOMS: atom_id res chain seq x y z
N MET A 1 -24.33 -22.86 38.20
CA MET A 1 -24.80 -24.25 38.03
C MET A 1 -25.37 -24.32 36.63
N THR A 2 -24.81 -25.00 35.62
CA THR A 2 -23.84 -26.11 35.54
C THR A 2 -23.18 -26.06 34.15
N ALA A 3 -21.90 -26.48 34.13
CA ALA A 3 -20.96 -26.59 33.01
C ALA A 3 -21.45 -27.26 31.71
N ALA A 4 -20.85 -26.84 30.59
CA ALA A 4 -20.49 -27.69 29.44
C ALA A 4 -19.30 -26.99 28.73
N ALA A 5 -18.06 -27.33 29.10
CA ALA A 5 -17.19 -28.28 28.40
C ALA A 5 -16.56 -27.70 27.12
N ALA A 6 -15.36 -27.15 27.30
CA ALA A 6 -14.42 -26.76 26.26
C ALA A 6 -13.88 -28.00 25.52
N VAL A 7 -13.80 -27.92 24.20
CA VAL A 7 -13.03 -28.85 23.37
C VAL A 7 -11.84 -28.05 22.84
N LEU A 8 -10.68 -28.21 23.49
CA LEU A 8 -9.38 -27.87 22.91
C LEU A 8 -9.08 -28.92 21.83
N LEU A 9 -8.97 -28.49 20.58
CA LEU A 9 -8.30 -29.28 19.54
C LEU A 9 -6.80 -29.04 19.67
N ALA A 10 -6.13 -29.93 20.40
CA ALA A 10 -4.68 -30.07 20.34
C ALA A 10 -4.31 -30.74 19.01
N GLY A 11 -4.09 -29.93 17.98
CA GLY A 11 -3.48 -30.35 16.72
C GLY A 11 -1.96 -30.29 16.84
N GLY A 12 -1.36 -31.25 17.54
CA GLY A 12 0.08 -31.46 17.49
C GLY A 12 0.45 -32.00 16.12
N VAL A 13 1.05 -31.16 15.28
CA VAL A 13 1.62 -31.58 13.99
C VAL A 13 2.86 -32.41 14.29
N VAL A 14 2.84 -33.68 13.88
CA VAL A 14 4.00 -34.56 13.86
C VAL A 14 4.87 -34.14 12.67
N PRO A 15 6.16 -33.82 12.84
CA PRO A 15 7.04 -33.55 11.71
C PRO A 15 7.26 -34.86 10.95
N VAL A 16 6.87 -34.89 9.67
CA VAL A 16 7.12 -36.00 8.76
C VAL A 16 8.26 -35.58 7.82
N ALA A 17 9.20 -36.50 7.62
CA ALA A 17 10.49 -36.32 6.98
C ALA A 17 10.40 -35.79 5.54
N TYR A 18 11.16 -34.72 5.28
CA TYR A 18 11.52 -34.24 3.94
C TYR A 18 12.98 -34.55 3.65
N ALA A 19 13.26 -34.79 2.37
CA ALA A 19 14.52 -35.32 1.86
C ALA A 19 15.73 -34.53 2.41
N ASP A 20 16.69 -35.30 2.92
CA ASP A 20 17.89 -34.85 3.61
C ASP A 20 18.62 -33.72 2.85
N GLU A 21 18.74 -32.51 3.45
CA GLU A 21 20.00 -31.74 3.28
C GLU A 21 21.11 -32.72 3.63
N PRO A 22 22.27 -32.77 2.94
CA PRO A 22 23.19 -33.88 3.10
C PRO A 22 23.67 -33.96 4.55
N ALA A 23 22.96 -34.73 5.37
CA ALA A 23 23.56 -35.68 6.24
C ALA A 23 24.46 -36.45 5.28
N SER A 24 25.75 -36.10 5.28
CA SER A 24 26.77 -37.01 4.82
C SER A 24 26.72 -38.21 5.77
N ALA A 25 25.68 -39.03 5.61
CA ALA A 25 25.80 -40.45 5.82
C ALA A 25 27.11 -40.81 5.12
N PRO A 26 28.08 -41.41 5.84
CA PRO A 26 29.38 -41.69 5.26
C PRO A 26 29.13 -42.37 3.92
N ALA A 27 29.72 -41.81 2.85
CA ALA A 27 29.58 -42.35 1.51
C ALA A 27 29.69 -43.87 1.60
N ALA A 28 28.86 -44.62 0.87
CA ALA A 28 28.83 -46.09 0.97
C ALA A 28 30.20 -46.77 0.68
N ASP A 29 31.18 -46.00 0.20
CA ASP A 29 32.59 -46.37 -0.07
C ASP A 29 33.62 -45.67 0.86
N ALA A 30 33.21 -45.00 1.93
CA ALA A 30 34.13 -44.32 2.84
C ALA A 30 34.99 -45.33 3.62
N SER A 31 36.31 -45.13 3.59
CA SER A 31 37.21 -45.98 4.38
C SER A 31 37.05 -45.70 5.87
N VAL A 32 37.02 -46.75 6.70
CA VAL A 32 36.84 -46.62 8.16
C VAL A 32 38.16 -46.80 8.89
N CYS A 33 38.49 -45.88 9.78
CA CYS A 33 39.68 -45.89 10.62
C CYS A 33 39.29 -45.85 12.11
N GLN A 34 40.10 -46.44 12.99
CA GLN A 34 39.85 -46.47 14.44
C GLN A 34 40.97 -45.73 15.16
N ALA A 35 40.62 -44.81 16.04
CA ALA A 35 41.58 -43.99 16.78
C ALA A 35 41.31 -44.08 18.28
N GLY A 36 42.23 -44.74 19.01
CA GLY A 36 42.21 -44.83 20.48
C GLY A 36 43.27 -43.96 21.16
N ASP A 37 44.23 -43.43 20.40
CA ASP A 37 45.31 -42.55 20.84
C ASP A 37 45.69 -41.55 19.74
N TRP A 38 46.60 -40.63 20.06
CA TRP A 38 46.98 -39.53 19.17
C TRP A 38 47.68 -40.01 17.89
N ASP A 39 48.56 -41.00 18.00
CA ASP A 39 49.31 -41.52 16.85
C ASP A 39 48.38 -42.23 15.86
N ALA A 40 47.43 -43.02 16.37
CA ALA A 40 46.38 -43.63 15.57
C ALA A 40 45.49 -42.57 14.89
N LEU A 41 45.08 -41.53 15.62
CA LEU A 41 44.30 -40.42 15.07
C LEU A 41 45.06 -39.72 13.93
N LYS A 42 46.34 -39.42 14.11
CA LYS A 42 47.17 -38.77 13.10
C LYS A 42 47.31 -39.65 11.86
N ALA A 43 47.57 -40.95 12.03
CA ALA A 43 47.66 -41.91 10.92
C ALA A 43 46.32 -42.11 10.16
N CYS A 44 45.19 -41.88 10.82
CA CYS A 44 43.87 -41.90 10.19
C CYS A 44 43.60 -40.68 9.29
N ILE A 45 44.35 -39.58 9.46
CA ILE A 45 44.08 -38.30 8.80
C ILE A 45 45.16 -37.93 7.79
N ASP A 46 46.44 -38.02 8.18
CA ASP A 46 47.55 -37.58 7.34
C ASP A 46 47.66 -38.45 6.09
N GLU A 47 47.99 -37.78 4.97
CA GLU A 47 48.19 -38.39 3.64
C GLU A 47 46.96 -39.11 3.07
N LYS A 48 45.76 -38.91 3.66
CA LYS A 48 44.51 -39.44 3.11
C LYS A 48 43.96 -38.59 1.96
N THR A 49 43.21 -39.26 1.08
CA THR A 49 42.40 -38.66 0.02
C THR A 49 41.07 -39.41 -0.05
N GLY A 50 40.02 -38.77 -0.54
CA GLY A 50 38.65 -39.30 -0.53
C GLY A 50 38.03 -39.33 0.87
N ALA A 51 36.88 -40.00 0.98
CA ALA A 51 36.09 -40.07 2.20
C ALA A 51 36.68 -41.05 3.23
N VAL A 52 36.91 -40.58 4.46
CA VAL A 52 37.39 -41.38 5.59
C VAL A 52 36.55 -41.09 6.83
N THR A 53 36.00 -42.14 7.44
CA THR A 53 35.36 -42.03 8.76
C THR A 53 36.32 -42.51 9.84
N VAL A 54 36.66 -41.61 10.77
CA VAL A 54 37.54 -41.88 11.90
C VAL A 54 36.69 -42.07 13.16
N ASN A 55 36.64 -43.31 13.63
CA ASN A 55 35.95 -43.72 14.83
C ASN A 55 36.84 -43.49 16.05
N LEU A 56 36.45 -42.54 16.90
CA LEU A 56 37.10 -42.28 18.17
C LEU A 56 36.64 -43.33 19.19
N THR A 57 37.57 -44.16 19.65
CA THR A 57 37.27 -45.29 20.56
C THR A 57 37.67 -45.02 22.01
N ALA A 58 38.26 -43.85 22.30
CA ALA A 58 38.67 -43.43 23.64
C ALA A 58 38.73 -41.89 23.74
N MET A 59 38.93 -41.38 24.96
CA MET A 59 39.33 -39.99 25.19
C MET A 59 40.83 -39.86 24.92
N ILE A 60 41.19 -39.16 23.84
CA ILE A 60 42.56 -39.00 23.36
C ILE A 60 43.17 -37.73 23.97
N VAL A 61 44.31 -37.87 24.63
CA VAL A 61 45.04 -36.69 25.16
C VAL A 61 45.76 -36.00 24.00
N VAL A 62 45.50 -34.70 23.83
CA VAL A 62 46.18 -33.84 22.86
C VAL A 62 47.60 -33.56 23.35
N PRO A 63 48.65 -33.80 22.54
CA PRO A 63 50.03 -33.50 22.92
C PRO A 63 50.30 -31.99 22.92
N GLY A 64 51.22 -31.57 23.80
CA GLY A 64 51.64 -30.17 23.94
C GLY A 64 53.03 -29.90 23.40
N ASP A 65 53.44 -28.63 23.43
CA ASP A 65 54.67 -28.14 22.77
C ASP A 65 55.97 -28.69 23.36
N ALA A 66 55.94 -29.14 24.63
CA ALA A 66 57.09 -29.79 25.27
C ALA A 66 57.44 -31.15 24.63
N THR A 67 56.57 -31.66 23.77
CA THR A 67 56.75 -32.91 23.02
C THR A 67 57.35 -32.58 21.66
N ILE A 68 58.67 -32.72 21.51
CA ILE A 68 59.38 -32.42 20.26
C ILE A 68 58.84 -33.30 19.10
N GLY A 69 58.38 -32.68 18.01
CA GLY A 69 58.07 -33.36 16.73
C GLY A 69 56.58 -33.57 16.38
N TYR A 70 55.62 -33.00 17.12
CA TYR A 70 54.19 -33.19 16.84
C TYR A 70 53.57 -31.99 16.09
N GLU A 71 53.31 -32.18 14.79
CA GLU A 71 52.51 -31.25 13.98
C GLU A 71 51.03 -31.65 14.01
N ALA A 72 50.13 -30.66 13.85
CA ALA A 72 48.70 -30.89 13.71
C ALA A 72 48.41 -31.85 12.54
N PRO A 73 47.45 -32.79 12.66
CA PRO A 73 46.96 -33.52 11.51
C PRO A 73 46.42 -32.55 10.47
N VAL A 74 46.88 -32.72 9.23
CA VAL A 74 46.55 -31.84 8.11
C VAL A 74 45.53 -32.56 7.23
N ILE A 75 44.32 -32.01 7.18
CA ILE A 75 43.28 -32.47 6.26
C ILE A 75 43.62 -31.88 4.88
N ALA A 76 44.28 -32.69 4.05
CA ALA A 76 44.82 -32.29 2.76
C ALA A 76 43.76 -32.11 1.67
N THR A 77 44.15 -31.48 0.56
CA THR A 77 43.29 -31.31 -0.62
C THR A 77 42.73 -32.65 -1.10
N GLY A 78 41.41 -32.71 -1.31
CA GLY A 78 40.71 -33.91 -1.77
C GLY A 78 40.45 -34.95 -0.67
N ALA A 79 40.84 -34.69 0.59
CA ALA A 79 40.41 -35.48 1.73
C ALA A 79 39.05 -35.00 2.25
N ASP A 80 38.19 -35.94 2.63
CA ASP A 80 36.91 -35.69 3.31
C ASP A 80 36.87 -36.55 4.58
N ILE A 81 37.16 -35.95 5.72
CA ILE A 81 37.36 -36.64 6.99
C ILE A 81 36.15 -36.42 7.90
N THR A 82 35.56 -37.50 8.41
CA THR A 82 34.50 -37.44 9.43
C THR A 82 35.00 -38.01 10.75
N LEU A 83 34.98 -37.22 11.83
CA LEU A 83 35.28 -37.67 13.19
C LEU A 83 33.99 -38.01 13.94
N ALA A 84 33.90 -39.24 14.45
CA ALA A 84 32.74 -39.72 15.20
C ALA A 84 33.17 -40.55 16.42
N ALA A 85 32.64 -40.24 17.60
CA ALA A 85 32.75 -41.09 18.76
C ALA A 85 31.87 -42.33 18.64
N VAL A 86 32.47 -43.51 18.78
CA VAL A 86 31.75 -44.81 18.75
C VAL A 86 31.55 -45.42 20.13
N VAL A 87 32.14 -44.81 21.17
CA VAL A 87 31.90 -45.15 22.57
C VAL A 87 31.63 -43.88 23.37
N ASN A 88 30.88 -44.03 24.45
CA ASN A 88 30.50 -42.90 25.29
C ASN A 88 31.74 -42.30 25.99
N GLY A 89 31.90 -40.97 25.91
CA GLY A 89 33.07 -40.26 26.43
C GLY A 89 34.33 -40.33 25.56
N ALA A 90 34.26 -40.89 24.34
CA ALA A 90 35.36 -40.75 23.39
C ALA A 90 35.44 -39.33 22.80
N GLY A 91 36.64 -38.92 22.43
CA GLY A 91 36.90 -37.54 22.03
C GLY A 91 38.35 -37.13 22.23
N LEU A 92 38.60 -35.84 22.39
CA LEU A 92 39.92 -35.26 22.62
C LEU A 92 39.92 -34.41 23.89
N THR A 93 40.99 -34.49 24.67
CA THR A 93 41.18 -33.64 25.85
C THR A 93 42.55 -33.01 25.91
N GLY A 94 42.61 -31.75 26.34
CA GLY A 94 43.86 -31.08 26.69
C GLY A 94 44.39 -31.44 28.07
N LEU A 95 43.78 -32.35 28.82
CA LEU A 95 44.26 -32.75 30.15
C LEU A 95 45.19 -33.97 30.07
N ALA A 96 46.42 -33.82 30.55
CA ALA A 96 47.33 -34.95 30.74
C ALA A 96 46.92 -35.83 31.93
N SER A 97 47.53 -37.02 32.03
CA SER A 97 47.37 -37.90 33.19
C SER A 97 47.66 -37.15 34.50
N GLY A 98 46.67 -37.06 35.38
CA GLY A 98 46.73 -36.27 36.62
C GLY A 98 46.05 -34.90 36.56
N GLY A 99 45.40 -34.54 35.44
CA GLY A 99 44.54 -33.36 35.32
C GLY A 99 45.27 -32.05 35.01
N THR A 100 46.55 -32.11 34.65
CA THR A 100 47.30 -30.90 34.24
C THR A 100 46.93 -30.52 32.80
N GLN A 101 46.53 -29.27 32.59
CA GLN A 101 46.25 -28.76 31.24
C GLN A 101 47.53 -28.63 30.42
N VAL A 102 47.51 -29.24 29.25
CA VAL A 102 48.56 -29.21 28.26
C VAL A 102 48.40 -27.94 27.42
N LYS A 103 49.49 -27.21 27.20
CA LYS A 103 49.54 -26.04 26.31
C LYS A 103 50.10 -26.42 24.96
N ARG A 104 49.48 -25.91 23.90
CA ARG A 104 49.89 -26.11 22.52
C ARG A 104 50.00 -24.78 21.78
N GLY A 105 51.00 -24.62 20.93
CA GLY A 105 51.21 -23.41 20.15
C GLY A 105 50.16 -23.29 19.05
N GLY A 106 50.13 -24.32 18.19
CA GLY A 106 49.23 -24.41 17.04
C GLY A 106 47.92 -25.16 17.31
N SER A 107 47.08 -25.24 16.27
CA SER A 107 45.79 -25.93 16.33
C SER A 107 45.92 -27.44 16.52
N VAL A 108 44.83 -28.07 16.93
CA VAL A 108 44.70 -29.52 17.02
C VAL A 108 44.48 -30.12 15.64
N PHE A 109 43.64 -29.50 14.81
CA PHE A 109 43.44 -29.88 13.42
C PHE A 109 43.63 -28.68 12.49
N TYR A 110 44.10 -28.95 11.28
CA TYR A 110 44.28 -27.95 10.23
C TYR A 110 43.64 -28.41 8.93
N VAL A 111 42.63 -27.67 8.45
CA VAL A 111 41.96 -27.93 7.17
C VAL A 111 42.62 -27.09 6.08
N ALA A 112 43.29 -27.77 5.16
CA ALA A 112 44.01 -27.16 4.06
C ALA A 112 43.05 -26.77 2.90
N PRO A 113 43.50 -25.95 1.93
CA PRO A 113 42.71 -25.63 0.75
C PRO A 113 42.18 -26.88 0.04
N GLY A 114 40.87 -26.95 -0.16
CA GLY A 114 40.20 -28.09 -0.81
C GLY A 114 40.11 -29.39 0.01
N GLY A 115 40.46 -29.36 1.30
CA GLY A 115 40.16 -30.42 2.26
C GLY A 115 38.82 -30.18 2.98
N SER A 116 38.21 -31.24 3.49
CA SER A 116 36.97 -31.19 4.28
C SER A 116 37.07 -31.97 5.58
N LEU A 117 36.62 -31.36 6.68
CA LEU A 117 36.53 -31.97 8.00
C LEU A 117 35.09 -31.85 8.52
N THR A 118 34.51 -32.98 8.92
CA THR A 118 33.23 -33.05 9.62
C THR A 118 33.43 -33.57 11.05
N ILE A 119 32.98 -32.82 12.06
CA ILE A 119 32.85 -33.31 13.43
C ILE A 119 31.40 -33.74 13.66
N ALA A 120 31.18 -35.05 13.73
CA ALA A 120 29.84 -35.62 13.89
C ALA A 120 29.47 -35.86 15.37
N SER A 121 30.42 -36.28 16.19
CA SER A 121 30.20 -36.52 17.62
C SER A 121 31.51 -36.57 18.43
N GLY A 122 31.40 -36.77 19.74
CA GLY A 122 32.52 -36.87 20.67
C GLY A 122 32.68 -35.64 21.58
N THR A 123 33.56 -35.76 22.57
CA THR A 123 33.85 -34.69 23.54
C THR A 123 35.21 -34.07 23.29
N TYR A 124 35.28 -32.76 23.07
CA TYR A 124 36.48 -31.98 22.80
C TYR A 124 36.65 -30.97 23.92
N SER A 125 37.48 -31.26 24.92
CA SER A 125 37.49 -30.47 26.16
C SER A 125 38.84 -30.07 26.68
N ASN A 126 38.89 -28.93 27.36
CA ASN A 126 40.07 -28.41 28.05
C ASN A 126 41.28 -28.18 27.12
N ILE A 127 41.07 -28.08 25.82
CA ILE A 127 42.13 -27.84 24.84
C ILE A 127 42.56 -26.39 24.94
N HIS A 128 43.85 -26.15 25.17
CA HIS A 128 44.41 -24.81 25.24
C HIS A 128 45.46 -24.58 24.15
N THR A 129 45.26 -23.53 23.37
CA THR A 129 46.11 -23.13 22.25
C THR A 129 46.64 -21.70 22.42
N THR A 130 47.79 -21.34 21.83
CA THR A 130 48.29 -19.96 21.93
C THR A 130 48.01 -19.10 20.70
N ASP A 131 47.98 -19.69 19.50
CA ASP A 131 47.97 -18.90 18.25
C ASP A 131 46.58 -18.79 17.59
N GLY A 132 45.62 -19.64 17.97
CA GLY A 132 44.28 -19.70 17.38
C GLY A 132 43.44 -20.83 17.98
N GLY A 133 42.31 -21.19 17.38
CA GLY A 133 41.45 -22.25 17.88
C GLY A 133 42.03 -23.67 17.80
N ALA A 134 41.38 -24.61 18.50
CA ALA A 134 41.66 -26.03 18.38
C ALA A 134 41.48 -26.55 16.93
N LEU A 135 40.56 -25.95 16.18
CA LEU A 135 40.29 -26.22 14.78
C LEU A 135 40.68 -25.00 13.94
N VAL A 136 41.58 -25.17 12.97
CA VAL A 136 41.89 -24.12 12.00
C VAL A 136 41.36 -24.52 10.63
N ASN A 137 40.51 -23.69 10.05
CA ASN A 137 40.08 -23.80 8.65
C ASN A 137 40.77 -22.72 7.81
N ASN A 138 41.59 -23.15 6.85
CA ASN A 138 42.31 -22.25 5.96
C ASN A 138 41.95 -22.52 4.50
N THR A 139 40.81 -21.95 4.06
CA THR A 139 40.21 -22.09 2.71
C THR A 139 39.56 -23.46 2.39
N GLY A 140 39.44 -24.35 3.39
CA GLY A 140 38.72 -25.61 3.26
C GLY A 140 37.25 -25.54 3.71
N VAL A 141 36.66 -26.70 3.94
CA VAL A 141 35.28 -26.86 4.44
C VAL A 141 35.30 -27.51 5.82
N LEU A 142 34.71 -26.85 6.81
CA LEU A 142 34.53 -27.39 8.16
C LEU A 142 33.04 -27.53 8.48
N ASN A 143 32.61 -28.73 8.85
CA ASN A 143 31.23 -29.01 9.24
C ASN A 143 31.21 -29.49 10.69
N ILE A 144 30.33 -28.91 11.52
CA ILE A 144 30.03 -29.41 12.86
C ILE A 144 28.55 -29.80 12.87
N THR A 145 28.30 -31.11 12.87
CA THR A 145 26.94 -31.66 12.95
C THR A 145 26.61 -32.15 14.35
N GLY A 146 27.61 -32.29 15.23
CA GLY A 146 27.42 -32.66 16.62
C GLY A 146 28.69 -32.57 17.47
N GLY A 147 28.67 -33.20 18.65
CA GLY A 147 29.78 -33.19 19.62
C GLY A 147 29.65 -32.14 20.72
N THR A 148 30.51 -32.25 21.73
CA THR A 148 30.56 -31.34 22.88
C THR A 148 31.93 -30.69 22.97
N PHE A 149 31.99 -29.37 22.86
CA PHE A 149 33.18 -28.54 22.96
C PHE A 149 33.13 -27.76 24.27
N ASP A 150 33.88 -28.20 25.27
CA ASP A 150 33.77 -27.65 26.62
C ASP A 150 35.11 -27.15 27.16
N SER A 151 35.11 -25.94 27.71
CA SER A 151 36.26 -25.38 28.42
C SER A 151 37.53 -25.30 27.56
N ASN A 152 37.37 -25.17 26.24
CA ASN A 152 38.50 -24.92 25.35
C ASN A 152 38.88 -23.44 25.39
N SER A 153 40.15 -23.14 25.22
CA SER A 153 40.61 -21.75 25.28
C SER A 153 41.77 -21.46 24.36
N THR A 154 41.88 -20.21 23.95
CA THR A 154 43.01 -19.73 23.16
C THR A 154 43.59 -18.42 23.69
N GLU A 155 44.91 -18.24 23.58
CA GLU A 155 45.56 -16.94 23.77
C GLU A 155 45.42 -16.00 22.54
N GLY A 156 44.83 -16.51 21.45
CA GLY A 156 44.51 -15.77 20.21
C GLY A 156 43.00 -15.59 20.00
N ASN A 157 42.53 -16.00 18.82
CA ASN A 157 41.14 -15.86 18.38
C ASN A 157 40.46 -17.21 18.15
N GLY A 158 39.14 -17.26 18.36
CA GLY A 158 38.35 -18.46 18.10
C GLY A 158 38.66 -19.57 19.10
N GLY A 159 38.04 -19.56 20.29
CA GLY A 159 38.38 -20.52 21.36
C GLY A 159 38.23 -22.00 20.97
N VAL A 160 37.44 -22.29 19.93
CA VAL A 160 37.34 -23.61 19.31
C VAL A 160 37.77 -23.56 17.85
N ILE A 161 37.24 -22.62 17.07
CA ILE A 161 37.39 -22.55 15.60
C ILE A 161 38.01 -21.22 15.21
N LEU A 162 39.12 -21.27 14.49
CA LEU A 162 39.68 -20.15 13.74
C LEU A 162 39.59 -20.44 12.24
N GLN A 163 38.71 -19.72 11.56
CA GLN A 163 38.61 -19.73 10.11
C GLN A 163 39.27 -18.47 9.52
N ASN A 164 40.34 -18.66 8.76
CA ASN A 164 41.03 -17.56 8.08
C ASN A 164 40.41 -17.23 6.71
N SER A 165 39.79 -18.23 6.08
CA SER A 165 39.08 -18.18 4.80
C SER A 165 38.34 -19.52 4.60
N GLY A 166 37.50 -19.64 3.58
CA GLY A 166 36.72 -20.85 3.30
C GLY A 166 35.33 -20.84 3.94
N SER A 167 34.80 -22.02 4.23
CA SER A 167 33.42 -22.19 4.71
C SER A 167 33.36 -23.05 5.97
N THR A 168 32.64 -22.57 6.99
CA THR A 168 32.26 -23.34 8.17
C THR A 168 30.74 -23.44 8.26
N MET A 169 30.22 -24.64 8.52
CA MET A 169 28.80 -24.90 8.72
C MET A 169 28.59 -25.57 10.09
N ILE A 170 27.71 -24.99 10.89
CA ILE A 170 27.31 -25.52 12.20
C ILE A 170 25.82 -25.86 12.14
N SER A 171 25.49 -27.14 12.10
CA SER A 171 24.10 -27.61 12.17
C SER A 171 23.75 -28.25 13.51
N GLY A 172 24.75 -28.49 14.36
CA GLY A 172 24.54 -29.06 15.70
C GLY A 172 25.78 -28.94 16.59
N GLY A 173 25.70 -29.59 17.75
CA GLY A 173 26.76 -29.61 18.76
C GLY A 173 26.51 -28.67 19.94
N THR A 174 27.32 -28.83 20.97
CA THR A 174 27.23 -28.08 22.23
C THR A 174 28.57 -27.40 22.49
N PHE A 175 28.60 -26.09 22.63
CA PHE A 175 29.77 -25.26 22.89
C PHE A 175 29.60 -24.56 24.23
N ARG A 176 30.36 -25.00 25.23
CA ARG A 176 30.26 -24.51 26.61
C ARG A 176 31.58 -23.99 27.15
N ASN A 177 31.55 -22.88 27.87
CA ASN A 177 32.70 -22.36 28.61
C ASN A 177 33.95 -22.12 27.74
N ASN A 178 33.81 -21.94 26.42
CA ASN A 178 34.97 -21.75 25.55
C ASN A 178 35.37 -20.28 25.55
N VAL A 179 36.67 -19.99 25.61
CA VAL A 179 37.17 -18.63 25.82
C VAL A 179 38.29 -18.25 24.86
N ALA A 180 38.15 -17.10 24.20
CA ALA A 180 39.23 -16.43 23.48
C ALA A 180 39.76 -15.26 24.32
N SER A 181 40.97 -15.40 24.87
CA SER A 181 41.55 -14.42 25.78
C SER A 181 43.01 -14.13 25.48
N PRO A 182 43.37 -12.91 25.03
CA PRO A 182 44.75 -12.54 24.72
C PRO A 182 45.70 -12.87 25.87
N LYS A 183 46.91 -13.35 25.54
CA LYS A 183 47.93 -13.70 26.55
C LYS A 183 48.13 -12.57 27.57
N GLY A 184 47.85 -12.87 28.84
CA GLY A 184 48.03 -11.93 29.94
C GLY A 184 46.89 -10.93 30.13
N CYS A 185 45.79 -11.06 29.39
CA CYS A 185 44.56 -10.31 29.64
C CYS A 185 43.89 -10.82 30.94
N SER A 186 43.48 -9.87 31.78
CA SER A 186 42.75 -10.11 33.03
C SER A 186 42.04 -8.82 33.46
N GLU A 187 41.12 -8.93 34.41
CA GLU A 187 40.45 -7.76 35.01
C GLU A 187 41.45 -6.73 35.58
N ALA A 188 42.53 -7.19 36.23
CA ALA A 188 43.56 -6.31 36.80
C ALA A 188 44.48 -5.66 35.76
N THR A 189 44.71 -6.33 34.61
CA THR A 189 45.57 -5.85 33.51
C THR A 189 44.77 -5.17 32.40
N ALA A 190 43.46 -5.01 32.60
CA ALA A 190 42.47 -4.50 31.66
C ALA A 190 42.82 -3.12 31.07
N ALA A 191 43.81 -2.40 31.63
CA ALA A 191 44.27 -1.12 31.14
C ALA A 191 45.16 -1.17 29.88
N THR A 192 45.66 -2.32 29.41
CA THR A 192 46.51 -2.33 28.18
C THR A 192 46.38 -3.58 27.31
N VAL A 193 46.47 -4.80 27.86
CA VAL A 193 46.57 -6.01 27.04
C VAL A 193 45.24 -6.34 26.34
N CYS A 194 44.16 -6.44 27.12
CA CYS A 194 42.82 -6.68 26.60
C CYS A 194 42.39 -5.59 25.62
N LEU A 195 42.80 -4.35 25.90
CA LEU A 195 42.46 -3.15 25.13
C LEU A 195 43.14 -3.10 23.77
N ASN A 196 44.40 -3.54 23.66
CA ASN A 196 45.18 -3.45 22.43
C ASN A 196 44.94 -4.63 21.48
N SER A 197 44.13 -5.60 21.89
CA SER A 197 43.89 -6.84 21.16
C SER A 197 42.57 -6.80 20.38
N LYS A 198 42.65 -7.01 19.07
CA LYS A 198 41.50 -7.05 18.16
C LYS A 198 41.07 -8.50 17.89
N GLY A 199 39.77 -8.75 17.90
CA GLY A 199 39.21 -10.07 17.58
C GLY A 199 38.22 -10.56 18.64
N GLY A 200 38.27 -11.84 18.97
CA GLY A 200 37.29 -12.49 19.85
C GLY A 200 36.77 -13.78 19.26
N GLY A 201 35.48 -14.07 19.46
CA GLY A 201 34.89 -15.36 19.13
C GLY A 201 35.30 -16.41 20.16
N GLY A 202 34.63 -16.46 21.31
CA GLY A 202 34.94 -17.47 22.34
C GLY A 202 34.78 -18.90 21.83
N VAL A 203 33.96 -19.09 20.78
CA VAL A 203 33.89 -20.33 20.02
C VAL A 203 34.49 -20.15 18.63
N ILE A 204 33.97 -19.22 17.84
CA ILE A 204 34.28 -19.11 16.41
C ILE A 204 34.81 -17.71 16.08
N HIS A 205 35.98 -17.67 15.47
CA HIS A 205 36.48 -16.50 14.78
C HIS A 205 36.57 -16.82 13.29
N SER A 206 35.78 -16.13 12.47
CA SER A 206 35.65 -16.44 11.04
C SER A 206 35.92 -15.22 10.16
N ILE A 207 36.81 -15.41 9.19
CA ILE A 207 36.97 -14.56 8.02
C ILE A 207 36.62 -15.46 6.83
N GLY A 208 35.49 -15.26 6.17
CA GLY A 208 34.99 -16.14 5.10
C GLY A 208 33.49 -16.32 5.17
N THR A 209 33.00 -17.53 4.88
CA THR A 209 31.58 -17.84 5.09
C THR A 209 31.35 -18.68 6.33
N LEU A 210 30.39 -18.26 7.15
CA LEU A 210 29.93 -19.00 8.32
C LEU A 210 28.41 -19.18 8.23
N VAL A 211 27.94 -20.42 8.34
CA VAL A 211 26.51 -20.76 8.41
C VAL A 211 26.25 -21.46 9.73
N VAL A 212 25.25 -21.00 10.48
CA VAL A 212 24.79 -21.61 11.72
C VAL A 212 23.30 -21.89 11.58
N SER A 213 22.93 -23.16 11.51
CA SER A 213 21.54 -23.61 11.45
C SER A 213 21.09 -24.39 12.69
N GLY A 214 22.02 -24.68 13.62
CA GLY A 214 21.72 -25.30 14.91
C GLY A 214 22.88 -25.19 15.89
N GLY A 215 22.76 -25.87 17.03
CA GLY A 215 23.77 -25.94 18.08
C GLY A 215 23.46 -25.08 19.31
N GLU A 216 24.09 -25.44 20.43
CA GLU A 216 23.97 -24.74 21.72
C GLU A 216 25.27 -24.04 22.07
N PHE A 217 25.29 -22.71 22.08
CA PHE A 217 26.39 -21.84 22.50
C PHE A 217 26.06 -21.27 23.86
N ASP A 218 26.55 -21.91 24.92
CA ASP A 218 26.24 -21.53 26.30
C ASP A 218 27.50 -21.11 27.05
N HIS A 219 27.47 -19.92 27.66
CA HIS A 219 28.53 -19.43 28.53
C HIS A 219 29.92 -19.30 27.88
N ASN A 220 29.99 -18.97 26.59
CA ASN A 220 31.26 -18.75 25.89
C ASN A 220 31.71 -17.27 25.99
N GLY A 221 33.03 -17.05 26.04
CA GLY A 221 33.61 -15.76 26.42
C GLY A 221 34.67 -15.20 25.49
N ALA A 222 34.69 -13.88 25.32
CA ALA A 222 35.80 -13.17 24.68
C ALA A 222 36.24 -11.97 25.52
N THR A 223 37.52 -11.91 25.90
CA THR A 223 38.07 -10.83 26.76
C THR A 223 38.66 -9.66 25.98
N HIS A 224 38.61 -9.71 24.66
CA HIS A 224 39.08 -8.64 23.77
C HIS A 224 38.22 -7.38 23.97
N SER A 225 38.82 -6.18 24.05
CA SER A 225 38.11 -4.94 24.41
C SER A 225 38.46 -3.72 23.54
N HIS A 226 38.83 -3.97 22.28
CA HIS A 226 39.06 -2.94 21.26
C HIS A 226 37.78 -2.65 20.44
N PHE A 227 37.76 -1.57 19.65
CA PHE A 227 36.62 -1.21 18.79
C PHE A 227 36.21 -2.28 17.75
N ASN A 228 37.10 -3.20 17.35
CA ASN A 228 36.78 -4.32 16.43
C ASN A 228 36.76 -5.67 17.16
N SER A 229 36.44 -5.64 18.45
CA SER A 229 36.50 -6.81 19.31
C SER A 229 35.12 -7.16 19.86
N GLY A 230 34.88 -8.44 20.07
CA GLY A 230 33.56 -8.87 20.46
C GLY A 230 33.26 -10.34 20.24
N GLY A 231 31.98 -10.65 20.25
CA GLY A 231 31.47 -11.97 19.90
C GLY A 231 31.85 -12.99 20.95
N GLY A 232 31.15 -13.00 22.08
CA GLY A 232 31.41 -13.98 23.15
C GLY A 232 31.34 -15.43 22.63
N ALA A 233 30.46 -15.70 21.66
CA ALA A 233 30.47 -16.93 20.89
C ALA A 233 31.14 -16.76 19.52
N ILE A 234 30.64 -15.81 18.70
CA ILE A 234 30.99 -15.69 17.29
C ILE A 234 31.52 -14.29 16.97
N TRP A 235 32.73 -14.24 16.42
CA TRP A 235 33.25 -13.09 15.69
C TRP A 235 33.34 -13.46 14.21
N ALA A 236 32.76 -12.64 13.33
CA ALA A 236 32.71 -12.93 11.89
C ALA A 236 33.07 -11.72 11.02
N GLN A 237 33.66 -11.99 9.86
CA GLN A 237 33.88 -11.08 8.73
C GLN A 237 33.67 -11.86 7.42
N GLY A 238 33.02 -11.23 6.43
CA GLY A 238 32.62 -11.88 5.18
C GLY A 238 31.11 -12.12 5.13
N SER A 239 30.69 -13.37 5.02
CA SER A 239 29.27 -13.75 4.97
C SER A 239 28.90 -14.57 6.21
N LEU A 240 27.87 -14.13 6.93
CA LEU A 240 27.32 -14.82 8.10
C LEU A 240 25.86 -15.14 7.89
N THR A 241 25.48 -16.40 8.02
CA THR A 241 24.07 -16.82 8.04
C THR A 241 23.77 -17.48 9.37
N ILE A 242 22.75 -17.01 10.09
CA ILE A 242 22.20 -17.66 11.27
C ILE A 242 20.71 -17.86 11.05
N ARG A 243 20.28 -19.11 11.02
CA ARG A 243 18.91 -19.51 10.68
C ARG A 243 18.45 -20.67 11.54
N ASN A 244 17.14 -20.90 11.60
CA ASN A 244 16.62 -22.13 12.18
C ASN A 244 16.85 -23.27 11.16
N GLY A 245 17.23 -24.45 11.64
CA GLY A 245 17.40 -25.63 10.79
C GLY A 245 16.06 -26.11 10.24
N ARG A 246 16.09 -26.70 9.04
CA ARG A 246 14.87 -27.26 8.41
C ARG A 246 14.28 -28.42 9.21
N ASP A 247 15.08 -29.06 10.04
CA ASP A 247 14.68 -30.10 11.00
C ASP A 247 14.00 -29.53 12.26
N GLY A 248 13.80 -28.21 12.32
CA GLY A 248 13.26 -27.50 13.47
C GLY A 248 14.29 -27.20 14.56
N SER A 249 15.58 -27.49 14.32
CA SER A 249 16.64 -27.08 15.24
C SER A 249 16.76 -25.56 15.29
N ILE A 250 17.01 -25.02 16.47
CA ILE A 250 17.12 -23.57 16.70
C ILE A 250 18.51 -23.34 17.29
N PRO A 251 19.36 -22.51 16.68
CA PRO A 251 20.61 -22.07 17.30
C PRO A 251 20.34 -21.36 18.62
N LYS A 252 21.02 -21.76 19.70
CA LYS A 252 20.85 -21.15 21.02
C LYS A 252 22.11 -20.45 21.45
N PHE A 253 22.02 -19.17 21.77
CA PHE A 253 23.08 -18.34 22.32
C PHE A 253 22.68 -17.89 23.71
N THR A 254 23.16 -18.61 24.72
CA THR A 254 22.78 -18.40 26.12
C THR A 254 23.99 -17.96 26.93
N ASN A 255 23.86 -16.90 27.72
CA ASN A 255 24.88 -16.45 28.68
C ASN A 255 26.28 -16.19 28.08
N ASN A 256 26.41 -15.99 26.77
CA ASN A 256 27.71 -15.70 26.17
C ASN A 256 28.11 -14.26 26.51
N TRP A 257 29.41 -14.02 26.62
CA TRP A 257 29.91 -12.74 27.12
C TRP A 257 31.12 -12.20 26.37
N ALA A 258 31.13 -10.90 26.16
CA ALA A 258 32.23 -10.15 25.56
C ALA A 258 32.73 -9.07 26.54
N THR A 259 33.34 -9.50 27.63
CA THR A 259 33.80 -8.68 28.76
C THR A 259 35.21 -9.08 29.15
N VAL A 260 36.00 -8.18 29.76
CA VAL A 260 37.39 -8.52 30.17
C VAL A 260 37.49 -9.61 31.25
N ALA A 261 36.37 -9.98 31.86
CA ALA A 261 36.23 -11.10 32.78
C ALA A 261 34.80 -11.66 32.68
N ASP A 262 34.64 -12.94 33.02
CA ASP A 262 33.35 -13.63 33.09
C ASP A 262 32.37 -12.85 34.01
N PRO A 263 31.18 -12.47 33.53
CA PRO A 263 30.23 -11.68 34.30
C PRO A 263 29.41 -12.50 35.32
N THR A 264 29.59 -13.82 35.42
CA THR A 264 28.83 -14.69 36.32
C THR A 264 28.86 -14.20 37.77
N GLY A 265 27.68 -14.11 38.39
CA GLY A 265 27.53 -13.74 39.79
C GLY A 265 27.68 -12.25 40.09
N ARG A 266 27.92 -11.42 39.06
CA ARG A 266 27.97 -9.96 39.18
C ARG A 266 26.56 -9.38 39.22
N ASN A 267 26.32 -8.42 40.11
CA ASN A 267 25.06 -7.68 40.11
C ASN A 267 25.23 -6.42 39.26
N PHE A 268 24.73 -6.42 38.02
CA PHE A 268 24.95 -5.28 37.11
C PHE A 268 24.35 -3.97 37.61
N ALA A 269 23.31 -4.00 38.43
CA ALA A 269 22.74 -2.79 39.02
C ALA A 269 23.59 -2.20 40.16
N GLU A 270 24.52 -2.96 40.73
CA GLU A 270 25.39 -2.52 41.83
C GLU A 270 26.84 -2.35 41.35
N ASP A 271 27.36 -3.34 40.64
CA ASP A 271 28.76 -3.45 40.24
C ASP A 271 29.03 -2.94 38.81
N GLY A 272 27.97 -2.73 38.01
CA GLY A 272 28.04 -2.41 36.59
C GLY A 272 28.66 -3.52 35.72
N ILE A 273 28.52 -3.43 34.41
CA ILE A 273 29.16 -4.32 33.43
C ILE A 273 30.57 -3.79 33.15
N LEU A 274 31.57 -4.66 33.27
CA LEU A 274 32.95 -4.32 32.97
C LEU A 274 33.15 -3.99 31.49
N ARG A 275 34.25 -3.30 31.19
CA ARG A 275 34.68 -3.05 29.82
C ARG A 275 34.78 -4.36 29.03
N GLY A 276 34.65 -4.28 27.71
CA GLY A 276 34.73 -5.46 26.87
C GLY A 276 34.63 -5.14 25.39
N GLY A 277 34.35 -6.18 24.62
CA GLY A 277 34.00 -6.08 23.20
C GLY A 277 32.50 -5.89 23.02
N ALA A 278 32.08 -5.69 21.77
CA ALA A 278 30.67 -5.59 21.40
C ALA A 278 30.08 -6.95 21.01
N GLY A 279 28.76 -7.13 21.05
CA GLY A 279 28.12 -8.40 20.70
C GLY A 279 28.43 -9.49 21.72
N GLY A 280 27.63 -9.59 22.79
CA GLY A 280 27.84 -10.62 23.82
C GLY A 280 27.77 -12.03 23.25
N ALA A 281 26.94 -12.26 22.22
CA ALA A 281 26.94 -13.50 21.44
C ALA A 281 27.70 -13.33 20.12
N VAL A 282 27.28 -12.37 19.29
CA VAL A 282 27.70 -12.25 17.88
C VAL A 282 28.24 -10.86 17.58
N PHE A 283 29.43 -10.81 17.00
CA PHE A 283 30.04 -9.60 16.45
C PHE A 283 30.30 -9.79 14.96
N LEU A 284 29.74 -8.92 14.13
CA LEU A 284 30.00 -8.85 12.69
C LEU A 284 30.89 -7.65 12.37
N ASN A 285 32.11 -7.93 11.91
CA ASN A 285 33.05 -6.91 11.48
C ASN A 285 32.82 -6.53 10.01
N GLY A 286 33.13 -5.29 9.65
CA GLY A 286 33.15 -4.81 8.26
C GLY A 286 34.21 -3.74 8.06
N THR A 287 34.77 -3.65 6.86
CA THR A 287 35.69 -2.56 6.48
C THR A 287 35.42 -2.13 5.04
N GLU A 288 35.82 -0.91 4.68
CA GLU A 288 35.67 -0.42 3.31
C GLU A 288 36.30 -1.34 2.24
N LYS A 289 37.42 -2.02 2.58
CA LYS A 289 38.10 -2.96 1.68
C LYS A 289 37.55 -4.38 1.72
N SER A 290 36.78 -4.71 2.75
CA SER A 290 36.24 -6.04 3.00
C SER A 290 34.90 -5.88 3.71
N PRO A 291 33.87 -5.40 2.97
CA PRO A 291 32.53 -5.22 3.53
C PRO A 291 31.93 -6.60 3.81
N SER A 292 31.01 -6.67 4.78
CA SER A 292 30.43 -7.94 5.21
C SER A 292 28.92 -7.92 5.15
N SER A 293 28.32 -9.09 4.99
CA SER A 293 26.87 -9.26 5.01
C SER A 293 26.48 -10.33 6.02
N ALA A 294 25.32 -10.14 6.64
CA ALA A 294 24.73 -11.17 7.46
C ALA A 294 23.24 -11.35 7.17
N THR A 295 22.78 -12.59 7.22
CA THR A 295 21.36 -12.93 7.24
C THR A 295 21.08 -13.66 8.55
N ILE A 296 20.33 -13.00 9.43
CA ILE A 296 20.00 -13.51 10.76
C ILE A 296 18.47 -13.67 10.79
N THR A 297 18.01 -14.87 10.46
CA THR A 297 16.60 -15.25 10.31
C THR A 297 16.15 -16.22 11.40
N GLY A 298 17.05 -16.69 12.26
CA GLY A 298 16.72 -17.61 13.34
C GLY A 298 17.64 -17.48 14.56
N GLY A 299 17.24 -18.16 15.63
CA GLY A 299 18.01 -18.33 16.86
C GLY A 299 17.41 -17.67 18.10
N GLU A 300 17.80 -18.22 19.26
CA GLU A 300 17.46 -17.71 20.59
C GLU A 300 18.69 -17.06 21.23
N TYR A 301 18.58 -15.81 21.64
CA TYR A 301 19.66 -15.03 22.25
C TYR A 301 19.22 -14.62 23.65
N THR A 302 19.70 -15.34 24.66
CA THR A 302 19.24 -15.18 26.04
C THR A 302 20.39 -14.85 27.00
N GLY A 303 20.25 -13.77 27.76
CA GLY A 303 21.18 -13.44 28.85
C GLY A 303 22.62 -13.15 28.42
N ASN A 304 22.86 -12.83 27.15
CA ASN A 304 24.20 -12.52 26.67
C ASN A 304 24.64 -11.12 27.14
N VAL A 305 25.93 -10.95 27.39
CA VAL A 305 26.48 -9.74 28.02
C VAL A 305 27.61 -9.14 27.19
N SER A 306 27.47 -7.88 26.82
CA SER A 306 28.48 -7.10 26.11
C SER A 306 29.08 -6.03 27.02
N GLY A 307 30.41 -6.00 27.10
CA GLY A 307 31.13 -4.94 27.81
C GLY A 307 31.26 -3.64 27.01
N TYR A 308 30.61 -3.55 25.84
CA TYR A 308 30.63 -2.36 25.02
C TYR A 308 29.25 -2.02 24.43
N LEU A 309 28.88 -2.60 23.30
CA LEU A 309 27.65 -2.32 22.54
C LEU A 309 26.98 -3.64 22.13
N GLY A 310 25.67 -3.66 21.90
CA GLY A 310 24.98 -4.85 21.38
C GLY A 310 25.05 -6.04 22.34
N GLY A 311 24.14 -6.15 23.29
CA GLY A 311 24.20 -7.18 24.34
C GLY A 311 24.17 -8.59 23.77
N ALA A 312 23.31 -8.86 22.77
CA ALA A 312 23.39 -10.09 21.99
C ALA A 312 24.24 -9.91 20.73
N ILE A 313 23.82 -8.99 19.85
CA ILE A 313 24.40 -8.83 18.51
C ILE A 313 24.92 -7.42 18.31
N TYR A 314 26.09 -7.34 17.70
CA TYR A 314 26.64 -6.08 17.22
C TYR A 314 27.20 -6.19 15.80
N THR A 315 27.03 -5.13 15.01
CA THR A 315 27.53 -5.06 13.64
C THR A 315 28.26 -3.76 13.37
N GLU A 316 29.42 -3.84 12.72
CA GLU A 316 30.30 -2.70 12.45
C GLU A 316 29.91 -1.91 11.18
N GLU A 317 30.60 -0.79 10.96
CA GLU A 317 30.52 -0.05 9.69
C GLU A 317 30.84 -0.97 8.49
N PHE A 318 30.32 -0.62 7.31
CA PHE A 318 30.48 -1.43 6.08
C PHE A 318 29.91 -2.85 6.18
N THR A 319 28.95 -3.06 7.08
CA THR A 319 28.14 -4.27 7.13
C THR A 319 26.71 -3.98 6.68
N THR A 320 26.06 -5.00 6.09
CA THR A 320 24.61 -5.03 5.92
C THR A 320 24.06 -6.30 6.56
N THR A 321 23.13 -6.15 7.49
CA THR A 321 22.52 -7.28 8.21
C THR A 321 21.02 -7.33 7.97
N TYR A 322 20.56 -8.45 7.43
CA TYR A 322 19.14 -8.76 7.22
C TYR A 322 18.60 -9.50 8.44
N VAL A 323 17.51 -9.00 9.02
CA VAL A 323 16.92 -9.53 10.24
C VAL A 323 15.50 -9.99 9.96
N GLY A 324 15.22 -11.26 10.28
CA GLY A 324 13.90 -11.87 10.15
C GLY A 324 12.94 -11.50 11.29
N LYS A 325 11.88 -12.32 11.40
CA LYS A 325 10.83 -12.34 12.45
C LYS A 325 11.38 -12.15 13.87
N ALA A 326 11.49 -10.98 14.48
CA ALA A 326 12.21 -10.81 15.75
C ALA A 326 11.36 -10.28 16.91
N VAL A 327 11.58 -10.81 18.11
CA VAL A 327 11.13 -10.20 19.37
C VAL A 327 12.36 -9.81 20.19
N ALA A 328 12.36 -8.58 20.72
CA ALA A 328 13.33 -8.14 21.71
C ALA A 328 12.61 -7.67 22.97
N GLU A 329 12.75 -8.46 24.03
CA GLU A 329 12.11 -8.22 25.33
C GLU A 329 13.11 -8.27 26.50
N GLN A 330 12.86 -7.45 27.53
CA GLN A 330 13.62 -7.49 28.79
C GLN A 330 15.14 -7.30 28.64
N ASN A 331 15.57 -6.70 27.53
CA ASN A 331 16.98 -6.41 27.30
C ASN A 331 17.36 -5.08 27.95
N ASN A 332 18.63 -4.93 28.32
CA ASN A 332 19.13 -3.84 29.13
C ASN A 332 20.32 -3.16 28.47
N ALA A 333 20.33 -1.83 28.48
CA ALA A 333 21.51 -1.05 28.10
C ALA A 333 21.88 -0.06 29.22
N GLY A 334 23.14 0.34 29.30
CA GLY A 334 23.55 1.38 30.26
C GLY A 334 22.95 2.75 29.95
N HIS A 335 22.98 3.15 28.68
CA HIS A 335 22.75 4.55 28.30
C HIS A 335 21.76 4.72 27.16
N PHE A 336 21.77 3.88 26.11
CA PHE A 336 20.82 4.07 25.01
C PHE A 336 20.31 2.76 24.41
N GLY A 337 19.01 2.70 24.13
CA GLY A 337 18.41 1.61 23.35
C GLY A 337 18.54 0.26 24.04
N GLY A 338 17.71 -0.02 25.04
CA GLY A 338 17.65 -1.35 25.68
C GLY A 338 17.33 -2.46 24.68
N GLY A 339 16.43 -2.20 23.74
CA GLY A 339 16.20 -3.07 22.57
C GLY A 339 17.22 -2.82 21.46
N LEU A 340 16.94 -1.82 20.62
CA LEU A 340 17.75 -1.44 19.46
C LEU A 340 18.53 -0.15 19.68
N TRP A 341 19.76 -0.14 19.17
CA TRP A 341 20.56 1.07 19.09
C TRP A 341 21.30 1.22 17.77
N PHE A 342 21.23 2.42 17.19
CA PHE A 342 21.93 2.81 15.97
C PHE A 342 22.91 3.95 16.23
N CYS A 343 24.17 3.71 15.87
CA CYS A 343 25.29 4.65 15.95
C CYS A 343 25.06 5.88 15.03
N PRO A 344 25.81 6.99 15.21
CA PRO A 344 25.79 8.11 14.26
C PRO A 344 26.02 7.74 12.78
N SER A 345 26.70 6.64 12.46
CA SER A 345 26.85 6.10 11.09
C SER A 345 25.94 4.90 10.80
N GLY A 346 25.25 4.39 11.82
CA GLY A 346 24.35 3.26 11.70
C GLY A 346 23.08 3.66 10.97
N ASN A 347 22.78 2.94 9.89
CA ASN A 347 21.60 3.20 9.09
C ASN A 347 20.65 2.01 9.17
N SER A 348 19.38 2.24 8.83
CA SER A 348 18.46 1.15 8.65
C SER A 348 17.60 1.34 7.42
N ALA A 349 17.22 0.23 6.81
CA ALA A 349 16.03 0.18 5.99
C ALA A 349 15.04 -0.69 6.75
N ALA A 350 13.79 -0.26 6.82
CA ALA A 350 12.74 -1.13 7.32
C ALA A 350 11.65 -1.17 6.27
N SER A 351 11.12 -2.36 5.98
CA SER A 351 9.89 -2.47 5.23
C SER A 351 8.79 -1.90 6.10
N LYS A 352 7.72 -1.55 5.40
CA LYS A 352 6.38 -1.47 5.96
C LYS A 352 5.88 -2.82 6.54
N GLY A 353 6.73 -3.87 6.63
CA GLY A 353 6.48 -5.24 7.13
C GLY A 353 6.84 -5.50 8.61
N GLY A 354 7.53 -4.57 9.29
CA GLY A 354 7.57 -4.49 10.76
C GLY A 354 8.12 -5.72 11.46
N ASN A 355 9.32 -6.12 11.05
CA ASN A 355 9.95 -7.39 11.43
C ASN A 355 10.45 -7.48 12.87
N ILE A 356 10.35 -6.43 13.69
CA ILE A 356 10.74 -6.53 15.10
C ILE A 356 9.68 -5.98 16.04
N ALA A 357 9.29 -6.81 17.01
CA ALA A 357 8.49 -6.42 18.15
C ALA A 357 9.40 -6.08 19.32
N LEU A 358 9.26 -4.85 19.84
CA LEU A 358 10.06 -4.30 20.93
C LEU A 358 9.13 -4.00 22.10
N PHE A 359 9.43 -4.55 23.28
CA PHE A 359 8.67 -4.25 24.49
C PHE A 359 9.43 -4.63 25.75
N ASP A 360 9.12 -3.96 26.86
CA ASP A 360 9.66 -4.24 28.19
C ASP A 360 11.20 -4.26 28.27
N ASN A 361 11.89 -3.61 27.33
CA ASN A 361 13.32 -3.34 27.41
C ASN A 361 13.59 -2.15 28.34
N THR A 362 14.82 -2.01 28.83
CA THR A 362 15.16 -0.94 29.76
C THR A 362 16.53 -0.34 29.49
N VAL A 363 16.70 0.90 29.95
CA VAL A 363 18.00 1.53 30.06
C VAL A 363 18.27 1.89 31.51
N ASN A 364 19.43 1.50 32.02
CA ASN A 364 19.86 1.78 33.38
C ASN A 364 21.36 2.13 33.41
N PRO A 365 21.72 3.40 33.68
CA PRO A 365 23.11 3.85 33.78
C PRO A 365 23.96 3.04 34.74
N ASP A 366 23.35 2.39 35.75
CA ASP A 366 24.09 1.59 36.71
C ASP A 366 24.83 0.42 36.06
N TYR A 367 24.35 -0.06 34.91
CA TYR A 367 24.97 -1.11 34.12
C TYR A 367 26.30 -0.68 33.49
N ASP A 368 26.64 0.60 33.47
CA ASP A 368 27.97 1.05 33.08
C ASP A 368 28.92 1.09 34.29
N ALA A 369 29.89 0.17 34.36
CA ALA A 369 30.91 0.22 35.41
C ALA A 369 31.88 1.42 35.27
N ASN A 370 31.82 2.18 34.16
CA ASN A 370 32.62 3.38 33.98
C ASN A 370 32.06 4.57 34.78
N SER A 371 32.65 4.83 35.94
CA SER A 371 32.25 5.96 36.80
C SER A 371 32.37 7.34 36.13
N GLU A 372 33.18 7.48 35.08
CA GLU A 372 33.30 8.77 34.36
C GLU A 372 32.03 9.13 33.57
N ASN A 373 31.24 8.13 33.17
CA ASN A 373 29.95 8.33 32.49
C ASN A 373 28.79 8.59 33.48
N LYS A 374 29.05 8.39 34.78
CA LYS A 374 28.15 8.69 35.90
C LYS A 374 28.51 9.98 36.64
N GLY A 375 29.47 10.75 36.11
CA GLY A 375 29.92 12.00 36.69
C GLY A 375 28.89 13.12 36.62
N THR A 376 29.27 14.31 37.09
CA THR A 376 28.43 15.51 37.00
C THR A 376 28.19 15.89 35.54
N ILE A 377 26.93 16.04 35.14
CA ILE A 377 26.55 16.52 33.81
C ILE A 377 27.07 17.96 33.64
N PRO A 378 27.80 18.28 32.56
CA PRO A 378 28.28 19.63 32.31
C PRO A 378 27.15 20.63 32.10
N ASP A 379 27.17 21.76 32.82
CA ASP A 379 26.13 22.80 32.74
C ASP A 379 25.94 23.38 31.32
N ASP A 380 27.02 23.38 30.52
CA ASP A 380 27.04 23.91 29.15
C ASP A 380 26.47 22.93 28.11
N SER A 381 26.19 21.68 28.49
CA SER A 381 25.67 20.66 27.57
C SER A 381 24.17 20.80 27.29
N GLY A 382 23.42 21.42 28.20
CA GLY A 382 21.95 21.44 28.14
C GLY A 382 21.27 20.10 28.45
N ALA A 383 22.03 19.04 28.76
CA ALA A 383 21.50 17.76 29.23
C ALA A 383 21.07 17.83 30.71
N ASP A 384 20.25 16.86 31.09
CA ASP A 384 19.83 16.61 32.47
C ASP A 384 19.82 15.12 32.86
N ARG A 385 20.08 14.22 31.91
CA ARG A 385 20.26 12.78 32.12
C ARG A 385 21.35 12.20 31.23
N THR A 386 21.75 10.97 31.54
CA THR A 386 22.77 10.20 30.78
C THR A 386 22.18 9.00 30.04
N TYR A 387 20.87 8.93 29.90
CA TYR A 387 20.21 7.80 29.28
C TYR A 387 18.94 8.19 28.54
N ALA A 388 18.59 7.40 27.52
CA ALA A 388 17.35 7.56 26.76
C ALA A 388 17.01 6.29 25.95
N GLY A 389 15.73 6.04 25.73
CA GLY A 389 15.24 5.05 24.76
C GLY A 389 15.33 3.62 25.28
N SER A 390 14.29 3.20 25.99
CA SER A 390 14.12 1.82 26.45
C SER A 390 14.12 0.82 25.29
N ASP A 391 13.41 1.10 24.21
CA ASP A 391 13.21 0.15 23.11
C ASP A 391 14.02 0.49 21.86
N LEU A 392 14.12 1.77 21.50
CA LEU A 392 14.83 2.23 20.31
C LEU A 392 15.59 3.52 20.61
N ALA A 393 16.86 3.58 20.21
CA ALA A 393 17.62 4.81 20.16
C ALA A 393 18.45 4.92 18.87
N ILE A 394 18.42 6.11 18.24
CA ILE A 394 19.18 6.44 17.03
C ILE A 394 19.96 7.71 17.29
N MET A 395 21.28 7.65 17.16
CA MET A 395 22.14 8.79 17.42
C MET A 395 22.20 9.72 16.21
N ASN A 396 22.47 11.00 16.45
CA ASN A 396 22.64 11.96 15.37
C ASN A 396 23.98 11.76 14.64
N PRO A 397 24.03 11.89 13.30
CA PRO A 397 25.28 11.77 12.53
C PRO A 397 26.40 12.78 12.82
N ASP A 398 26.12 13.88 13.53
CA ASP A 398 27.04 15.00 13.75
C ASP A 398 28.41 14.59 14.29
N PHE A 399 28.46 13.67 15.26
CA PHE A 399 29.70 13.25 15.89
C PHE A 399 30.69 12.56 14.92
N LYS A 400 30.19 11.75 13.98
CA LYS A 400 31.04 11.07 12.99
C LYS A 400 31.44 12.01 11.84
N ASN A 401 30.61 12.99 11.46
CA ASN A 401 30.93 13.88 10.35
C ASN A 401 32.12 14.81 10.64
N THR A 402 32.26 15.28 11.88
CA THR A 402 33.41 16.11 12.31
C THR A 402 34.75 15.37 12.29
N ASN A 403 34.74 14.04 12.31
CA ASN A 403 35.93 13.18 12.36
C ASN A 403 36.20 12.40 11.05
N TYR A 404 35.20 12.20 10.16
CA TYR A 404 35.30 11.33 8.96
C TYR A 404 34.69 11.90 7.65
N HIS A 405 34.28 13.18 7.61
CA HIS A 405 33.92 13.95 6.39
C HIS A 405 32.87 13.35 5.43
N LYS A 406 31.70 12.90 5.93
CA LYS A 406 30.62 12.38 5.08
C LYS A 406 29.25 12.90 5.55
N ASN A 407 28.41 13.33 4.61
CA ASN A 407 27.01 13.74 4.83
C ASN A 407 26.13 12.51 5.12
N TYR A 408 26.32 11.88 6.29
CA TYR A 408 25.52 10.75 6.71
C TYR A 408 24.11 11.19 7.11
N VAL A 409 23.14 10.35 6.74
CA VAL A 409 21.75 10.45 7.15
C VAL A 409 21.37 9.08 7.71
N ASN A 410 20.87 9.05 8.95
CA ASN A 410 20.31 7.84 9.53
C ASN A 410 18.82 7.85 9.27
N GLN A 411 18.29 6.74 8.75
CA GLN A 411 16.85 6.59 8.54
C GLN A 411 16.33 5.35 9.26
N PHE A 412 15.06 5.38 9.65
CA PHE A 412 14.34 4.25 10.25
C PHE A 412 12.84 4.38 9.98
N GLN A 413 12.21 3.33 9.45
CA GLN A 413 10.75 3.30 9.28
C GLN A 413 10.10 2.92 10.62
N LEU A 414 9.48 3.90 11.28
CA LEU A 414 8.73 3.65 12.51
C LEU A 414 7.33 3.14 12.15
N LEU A 415 6.93 2.01 12.74
CA LEU A 415 5.63 1.37 12.55
C LEU A 415 4.94 1.17 13.89
N ASP A 416 3.62 1.31 13.93
CA ASP A 416 2.79 1.01 15.11
C ASP A 416 2.22 -0.42 15.09
N THR A 417 2.45 -1.17 14.03
CA THR A 417 2.04 -2.58 13.86
C THR A 417 3.25 -3.52 13.94
N TRP A 418 3.01 -4.76 14.40
CA TRP A 418 4.01 -5.83 14.39
C TRP A 418 3.69 -6.86 13.30
N PHE A 419 4.65 -7.72 12.96
CA PHE A 419 4.50 -8.78 11.96
C PHE A 419 3.38 -9.81 12.28
N THR A 420 2.70 -9.67 13.42
CA THR A 420 1.58 -10.49 13.87
C THR A 420 0.24 -10.09 13.25
N ASP A 421 -0.05 -8.79 13.21
CA ASP A 421 -1.25 -8.17 12.65
C ASP A 421 -0.88 -6.77 12.12
N ARG A 422 -1.09 -6.55 10.82
CA ARG A 422 -0.79 -5.28 10.15
C ARG A 422 -2.03 -4.39 10.00
N ALA A 423 -3.22 -4.91 10.29
CA ALA A 423 -4.47 -4.17 10.19
C ALA A 423 -4.74 -3.34 11.45
N ASN A 424 -4.23 -3.79 12.60
CA ASN A 424 -4.43 -3.12 13.89
C ASN A 424 -3.08 -2.71 14.51
N PRO A 425 -2.94 -1.45 14.98
CA PRO A 425 -1.75 -1.03 15.72
C PRO A 425 -1.53 -1.89 16.96
N ALA A 426 -0.33 -2.44 17.10
CA ALA A 426 0.14 -3.24 18.24
C ALA A 426 0.80 -2.37 19.31
N VAL A 427 1.35 -1.20 18.96
CA VAL A 427 2.07 -0.31 19.89
C VAL A 427 1.75 1.17 19.66
N GLU A 428 1.89 1.98 20.70
CA GLU A 428 2.00 3.44 20.63
C GLU A 428 3.41 3.85 21.05
N TRP A 429 4.10 4.60 20.20
CA TRP A 429 5.45 5.08 20.48
C TRP A 429 5.42 6.39 21.25
N THR A 430 6.11 6.44 22.38
CA THR A 430 6.36 7.67 23.13
C THR A 430 7.84 8.00 23.15
N TRP A 431 8.17 9.28 23.27
CA TRP A 431 9.52 9.69 23.59
C TRP A 431 9.96 9.12 24.94
N ASP A 432 11.25 8.80 25.07
CA ASP A 432 11.85 8.32 26.30
C ASP A 432 13.22 8.99 26.45
N GLY A 433 13.16 10.31 26.64
CA GLY A 433 14.31 11.21 26.50
C GLY A 433 14.75 11.48 25.06
N THR A 434 15.78 12.31 24.95
CA THR A 434 16.32 12.75 23.66
C THR A 434 17.85 12.80 23.76
N PRO A 435 18.59 11.90 23.08
CA PRO A 435 20.04 11.97 22.99
C PRO A 435 20.44 13.32 22.38
N LEU A 436 21.48 13.95 22.93
CA LEU A 436 21.95 15.22 22.38
C LEU A 436 22.53 15.03 20.97
N LYS A 437 22.61 16.13 20.19
CA LYS A 437 23.17 16.10 18.84
C LYS A 437 24.60 15.56 18.81
N GLU A 438 25.41 15.89 19.80
CA GLU A 438 26.80 15.43 19.92
C GLU A 438 26.94 14.05 20.57
N SER A 439 25.86 13.46 21.11
CA SER A 439 25.96 12.18 21.81
C SER A 439 26.21 11.06 20.83
N SER A 440 27.33 10.36 21.03
CA SER A 440 27.73 9.25 20.18
C SER A 440 27.12 7.94 20.60
N GLY A 441 26.83 7.74 21.89
CA GLY A 441 26.39 6.48 22.47
C GLY A 441 27.47 5.38 22.55
N TYR A 442 28.71 5.68 22.13
CA TYR A 442 29.79 4.69 22.09
C TYR A 442 31.18 5.24 22.44
N TYR A 443 31.43 6.54 22.33
CA TYR A 443 32.79 7.08 22.35
C TYR A 443 33.24 7.59 23.73
N ASP A 444 33.34 6.67 24.69
CA ASP A 444 33.65 6.98 26.10
C ASP A 444 35.16 6.89 26.46
N SER A 445 35.48 7.06 27.75
CA SER A 445 36.86 7.07 28.22
C SER A 445 37.54 5.69 28.28
N TRP A 446 36.78 4.61 28.13
CA TRP A 446 37.32 3.25 28.08
C TRP A 446 37.76 2.83 26.67
N LEU A 447 37.76 3.76 25.69
CA LEU A 447 38.38 3.57 24.38
C LEU A 447 39.76 4.29 24.28
N PRO A 448 40.86 3.61 23.88
CA PRO A 448 42.21 4.08 24.15
C PRO A 448 42.83 5.13 23.20
N TYR A 449 42.23 5.52 22.06
CA TYR A 449 43.03 6.03 20.91
C TYR A 449 42.84 7.45 20.34
N LEU A 450 42.06 8.39 20.88
CA LEU A 450 42.06 9.77 20.33
C LEU A 450 42.28 10.87 21.38
N SER A 451 42.94 11.95 20.95
CA SER A 451 43.35 13.13 21.74
C SER A 451 42.20 13.97 22.32
N SER A 452 40.94 13.64 21.99
CA SER A 452 39.73 14.25 22.52
C SER A 452 38.65 13.18 22.74
N ARG A 453 38.55 12.66 23.97
CA ARG A 453 37.49 11.72 24.40
C ARG A 453 36.22 12.50 24.75
N GLN A 454 35.03 11.93 24.51
CA GLN A 454 33.79 12.59 24.94
C GLN A 454 33.48 12.34 26.42
N ASN A 455 34.00 11.26 27.02
CA ASN A 455 33.69 10.84 28.39
C ASN A 455 32.16 10.84 28.59
N ILE A 456 31.66 11.47 29.67
CA ILE A 456 30.22 11.63 29.91
C ILE A 456 29.45 12.23 28.73
N ARG A 457 30.06 13.07 27.88
CA ARG A 457 29.39 13.64 26.70
C ARG A 457 28.98 12.61 25.64
N ALA A 458 29.54 11.40 25.68
CA ALA A 458 29.13 10.32 24.80
C ALA A 458 27.70 9.86 25.10
N VAL A 459 27.23 10.05 26.34
CA VAL A 459 26.02 9.44 26.88
C VAL A 459 24.97 10.46 27.32
N LEU A 460 25.04 11.72 26.87
CA LEU A 460 24.12 12.75 27.36
C LEU A 460 22.75 12.73 26.67
N ALA A 461 21.72 13.00 27.46
CA ALA A 461 20.36 13.14 26.98
C ALA A 461 19.59 14.23 27.75
N SER A 462 18.49 14.65 27.14
CA SER A 462 17.58 15.66 27.69
C SER A 462 16.20 15.08 27.94
N SER A 463 15.57 15.43 29.06
CA SER A 463 14.14 15.26 29.33
C SER A 463 13.29 16.47 28.99
N LYS A 464 13.94 17.59 28.68
CA LYS A 464 13.29 18.88 28.48
C LYS A 464 12.87 19.11 27.04
N THR A 465 13.48 18.38 26.10
CA THR A 465 13.22 18.56 24.65
C THR A 465 11.88 17.98 24.25
N HIS A 466 11.60 16.75 24.67
CA HIS A 466 10.34 16.04 24.49
C HIS A 466 9.92 15.44 25.82
N SER A 467 8.62 15.50 26.13
CA SER A 467 8.09 14.86 27.34
C SER A 467 7.90 13.36 27.10
N ASP A 468 8.11 12.53 28.13
CA ASP A 468 8.02 11.07 27.99
C ASP A 468 6.58 10.55 27.73
N VAL A 469 5.58 11.45 27.70
CA VAL A 469 4.18 11.17 27.31
C VAL A 469 3.85 11.62 25.88
N GLU A 470 4.79 12.27 25.20
CA GLU A 470 4.59 12.76 23.84
C GLU A 470 4.63 11.59 22.86
N VAL A 471 3.56 11.44 22.08
CA VAL A 471 3.38 10.34 21.12
C VAL A 471 4.06 10.67 19.78
N ARG A 472 4.87 9.74 19.28
CA ARG A 472 5.45 9.78 17.93
C ARG A 472 4.62 8.89 17.00
N LYS A 473 4.10 9.49 15.93
CA LYS A 473 3.35 8.75 14.90
C LYS A 473 4.29 7.94 14.00
N PRO A 474 3.83 6.80 13.46
CA PRO A 474 4.52 6.05 12.41
C PRO A 474 4.88 6.94 11.22
N ALA A 475 6.12 6.83 10.74
CA ALA A 475 6.66 7.55 9.59
C ALA A 475 8.06 7.03 9.26
N THR A 476 8.55 7.33 8.05
CA THR A 476 9.98 7.25 7.76
C THR A 476 10.70 8.37 8.50
N LEU A 477 11.50 8.02 9.49
CA LEU A 477 12.26 8.98 10.28
C LEU A 477 13.59 9.25 9.59
N THR A 478 13.96 10.52 9.49
CA THR A 478 15.25 10.95 8.94
C THR A 478 15.98 11.80 9.97
N ILE A 479 17.12 11.30 10.44
CA ILE A 479 18.02 11.99 11.37
C ILE A 479 19.21 12.52 10.58
N ALA A 480 19.34 13.85 10.55
CA ALA A 480 20.39 14.53 9.80
C ALA A 480 21.18 15.48 10.71
N GLN A 481 22.41 15.77 10.30
CA GLN A 481 23.30 16.66 11.04
C GLN A 481 22.74 18.09 11.17
N ASN A 482 22.26 18.65 10.06
CA ASN A 482 21.72 20.00 9.94
C ASN A 482 20.40 19.91 9.16
N GLY A 483 19.32 20.49 9.67
CA GLY A 483 17.98 20.25 9.14
C GLY A 483 17.54 21.23 8.05
N SER A 484 16.97 20.70 6.96
CA SER A 484 15.87 21.31 6.21
C SER A 484 14.88 20.20 5.83
N GLY A 485 13.58 20.44 6.00
CA GLY A 485 12.50 19.45 5.81
C GLY A 485 11.55 19.37 7.03
N PRO A 486 10.27 18.98 6.84
CA PRO A 486 9.26 18.97 7.90
C PRO A 486 9.45 17.88 8.96
N ASP A 487 10.13 16.77 8.65
CA ASP A 487 10.31 15.61 9.54
C ASP A 487 11.77 15.32 9.93
N THR A 488 12.68 16.28 9.68
CA THR A 488 14.12 16.10 9.94
C THR A 488 14.46 16.31 11.42
N ILE A 489 15.00 15.28 12.07
CA ILE A 489 15.45 15.34 13.48
C ILE A 489 16.92 15.77 13.53
N THR A 490 17.22 16.81 14.32
CA THR A 490 18.57 17.41 14.44
C THR A 490 19.30 17.06 15.75
N THR A 491 18.61 16.38 16.68
CA THR A 491 19.18 15.68 17.85
C THR A 491 19.29 14.17 17.54
N GLY A 492 19.51 13.33 18.55
CA GLY A 492 19.17 11.91 18.43
C GLY A 492 17.67 11.66 18.63
N LEU A 493 17.25 10.44 18.35
CA LEU A 493 15.90 9.89 18.58
C LEU A 493 15.99 8.83 19.68
N ALA A 494 15.05 8.81 20.62
CA ALA A 494 14.93 7.74 21.59
C ALA A 494 13.46 7.53 21.96
N LEU A 495 12.98 6.29 21.84
CA LEU A 495 11.57 5.94 21.96
C LEU A 495 11.36 4.70 22.82
N LYS A 496 10.15 4.64 23.37
CA LYS A 496 9.57 3.49 24.06
C LYS A 496 8.32 3.03 23.32
N ALA A 497 8.18 1.72 23.14
CA ALA A 497 7.02 1.09 22.57
C ALA A 497 6.04 0.70 23.69
N ASN A 498 4.87 1.35 23.72
CA ASN A 498 3.82 1.01 24.67
C ASN A 498 2.81 0.09 23.97
N VAL A 499 2.77 -1.19 24.35
CA VAL A 499 1.86 -2.17 23.74
C VAL A 499 0.41 -1.72 23.90
N LYS A 500 -0.30 -1.63 22.77
CA LYS A 500 -1.64 -1.04 22.65
C LYS A 500 -2.73 -2.01 23.09
N GLY A 501 -3.03 -1.94 24.35
CA GLY A 501 -4.34 -2.24 24.91
C GLY A 501 -4.63 -1.15 25.92
N ASP A 502 -5.92 -0.88 26.12
CA ASP A 502 -6.38 -0.09 27.25
C ASP A 502 -5.82 -0.66 28.57
N THR A 503 -6.12 -0.09 29.74
CA THR A 503 -5.69 -0.54 31.09
C THR A 503 -5.78 -2.05 31.45
N ASP A 504 -6.22 -2.92 30.54
CA ASP A 504 -6.27 -4.38 30.59
C ASP A 504 -4.91 -5.06 30.27
N ALA A 505 -4.21 -5.48 31.32
CA ALA A 505 -2.96 -6.21 31.23
C ALA A 505 -3.07 -7.56 30.49
N ALA A 506 -4.24 -8.22 30.48
CA ALA A 506 -4.41 -9.52 29.84
C ALA A 506 -4.39 -9.41 28.30
N LYS A 507 -4.98 -8.34 27.77
CA LYS A 507 -4.93 -8.05 26.33
C LYS A 507 -3.51 -7.73 25.87
N ASN A 508 -2.78 -6.92 26.64
CA ASN A 508 -1.39 -6.60 26.33
C ASN A 508 -0.51 -7.86 26.31
N GLU A 509 -0.73 -8.77 27.26
CA GLU A 509 0.00 -10.03 27.28
C GLU A 509 -0.34 -10.94 26.10
N THR A 510 -1.59 -10.93 25.63
CA THR A 510 -1.98 -11.68 24.42
C THR A 510 -1.21 -11.19 23.20
N ILE A 511 -1.14 -9.87 22.99
CA ILE A 511 -0.39 -9.27 21.86
C ILE A 511 1.10 -9.60 21.95
N ARG A 512 1.70 -9.51 23.14
CA ARG A 512 3.10 -9.91 23.37
C ARG A 512 3.32 -11.40 23.08
N GLN A 513 2.40 -12.26 23.51
CA GLN A 513 2.52 -13.69 23.30
C GLN A 513 2.40 -14.05 21.82
N GLU A 514 1.47 -13.44 21.09
CA GLU A 514 1.36 -13.61 19.63
C GLU A 514 2.65 -13.21 18.91
N ALA A 515 3.31 -12.13 19.36
CA ALA A 515 4.60 -11.72 18.82
C ALA A 515 5.68 -12.77 19.07
N ARG A 516 5.76 -13.32 20.30
CA ARG A 516 6.68 -14.40 20.65
C ARG A 516 6.43 -15.66 19.83
N ASP A 517 5.18 -16.08 19.70
CA ASP A 517 4.79 -17.31 19.00
C ASP A 517 5.08 -17.25 17.49
N ARG A 518 5.07 -16.05 16.90
CA ARG A 518 5.35 -15.84 15.46
C ARG A 518 6.78 -15.38 15.16
N ALA A 519 7.59 -15.14 16.18
CA ALA A 519 8.98 -14.75 16.02
C ALA A 519 9.84 -15.97 15.60
N GLN A 520 10.78 -15.73 14.70
CA GLN A 520 11.82 -16.66 14.31
C GLN A 520 13.11 -16.43 15.13
N LEU A 521 13.31 -15.20 15.62
CA LEU A 521 14.39 -14.78 16.49
C LEU A 521 13.86 -14.24 17.81
N THR A 522 14.52 -14.60 18.91
CA THR A 522 14.21 -14.06 20.23
C THR A 522 15.45 -13.45 20.88
N PHE A 523 15.35 -12.21 21.32
CA PHE A 523 16.34 -11.53 22.16
C PHE A 523 15.73 -11.28 23.53
N LYS A 524 16.22 -12.00 24.55
CA LYS A 524 15.69 -11.92 25.90
C LYS A 524 16.75 -11.71 26.96
N GLY A 525 16.60 -10.68 27.80
CA GLY A 525 17.46 -10.51 28.98
C GLY A 525 18.92 -10.19 28.65
N ASN A 526 19.25 -9.83 27.40
CA ASN A 526 20.61 -9.50 27.02
C ASN A 526 20.98 -8.11 27.56
N SER A 527 22.26 -7.90 27.82
CA SER A 527 22.74 -6.67 28.49
C SER A 527 23.96 -6.08 27.80
N ALA A 528 23.93 -4.78 27.52
CA ALA A 528 25.07 -4.02 27.01
C ALA A 528 25.50 -2.95 28.01
N ARG A 529 26.82 -2.80 28.22
CA ARG A 529 27.39 -1.75 29.07
C ARG A 529 26.95 -0.35 28.65
N LEU A 530 27.03 -0.02 27.36
CA LEU A 530 26.64 1.30 26.86
C LEU A 530 25.29 1.29 26.16
N SER A 531 25.20 0.69 24.96
CA SER A 531 24.04 0.89 24.11
C SER A 531 23.66 -0.36 23.32
N GLY A 532 22.36 -0.53 23.05
CA GLY A 532 21.82 -1.66 22.28
C GLY A 532 21.79 -2.94 23.10
N GLY A 533 20.87 -3.09 24.05
CA GLY A 533 20.82 -4.28 24.91
C GLY A 533 20.54 -5.57 24.13
N ALA A 534 19.63 -5.55 23.15
CA ALA A 534 19.45 -6.68 22.23
C ALA A 534 20.45 -6.58 21.06
N PHE A 535 20.33 -5.51 20.27
CA PHE A 535 21.05 -5.35 19.01
C PHE A 535 21.59 -3.92 18.88
N GLY A 536 22.89 -3.80 18.63
CA GLY A 536 23.54 -2.52 18.30
C GLY A 536 24.15 -2.53 16.90
N SER A 537 24.13 -1.40 16.20
CA SER A 537 24.71 -1.32 14.86
C SER A 537 25.42 0.00 14.54
N ASN A 538 26.62 -0.10 13.98
CA ASN A 538 27.28 0.93 13.18
C ASN A 538 27.04 0.74 11.67
N GLY A 539 26.58 -0.43 11.24
CA GLY A 539 26.32 -0.76 9.84
C GLY A 539 24.89 -0.48 9.41
N VAL A 540 24.48 -1.12 8.31
CA VAL A 540 23.11 -1.10 7.82
C VAL A 540 22.37 -2.31 8.39
N VAL A 541 21.25 -2.07 9.08
CA VAL A 541 20.33 -3.15 9.48
C VAL A 541 19.06 -3.04 8.66
N VAL A 542 18.66 -4.14 8.05
CA VAL A 542 17.47 -4.23 7.23
C VAL A 542 16.49 -5.15 7.96
N PHE A 543 15.46 -4.54 8.56
CA PHE A 543 14.33 -5.25 9.17
C PHE A 543 13.27 -5.58 8.11
N ASP A 544 13.76 -6.06 6.98
CA ASP A 544 13.04 -6.41 5.76
C ASP A 544 13.91 -7.42 4.99
N SER A 545 13.33 -8.06 3.99
CA SER A 545 14.15 -8.45 2.86
C SER A 545 14.67 -7.19 2.13
N PRO A 546 15.91 -7.14 1.65
CA PRO A 546 16.41 -6.00 0.86
C PRO A 546 15.69 -5.78 -0.47
N TYR A 547 14.83 -6.70 -0.84
CA TYR A 547 14.41 -6.93 -2.20
C TYR A 547 12.89 -7.07 -2.20
N SER A 548 12.24 -5.93 -2.00
CA SER A 548 10.80 -5.78 -2.01
C SER A 548 10.36 -4.92 -3.19
N MET A 549 9.11 -5.08 -3.61
CA MET A 549 8.48 -4.26 -4.64
C MET A 549 7.11 -3.81 -4.16
N GLU A 550 6.83 -2.50 -4.25
CA GLU A 550 5.53 -1.91 -3.91
C GLU A 550 4.95 -1.18 -5.11
N TRP A 551 3.66 -1.37 -5.37
CA TRP A 551 2.93 -0.63 -6.39
C TRP A 551 1.51 -0.31 -5.93
N ASN A 552 0.96 0.78 -6.48
CA ASN A 552 -0.40 1.22 -6.21
C ASN A 552 -1.23 1.09 -7.47
N LYS A 553 -2.39 0.48 -7.36
CA LYS A 553 -3.42 0.50 -8.39
C LYS A 553 -4.27 1.75 -8.21
N ILE A 554 -4.26 2.64 -9.19
CA ILE A 554 -5.02 3.90 -9.19
C ILE A 554 -6.00 3.95 -10.36
N GLY A 555 -7.10 4.69 -10.24
CA GLY A 555 -7.94 5.01 -11.39
C GLY A 555 -7.31 6.10 -12.25
N THR A 556 -7.55 6.12 -13.57
CA THR A 556 -7.10 7.22 -14.46
C THR A 556 -7.68 8.59 -14.09
N ASP A 557 -8.72 8.58 -13.26
CA ASP A 557 -9.47 9.72 -12.73
C ASP A 557 -9.04 10.16 -11.32
N THR A 558 -8.10 9.46 -10.67
CA THR A 558 -7.71 9.69 -9.28
C THR A 558 -6.23 9.43 -9.05
N THR A 559 -5.63 10.15 -8.10
CA THR A 559 -4.26 9.87 -7.63
C THR A 559 -4.23 8.97 -6.39
N LYS A 560 -5.40 8.55 -5.90
CA LYS A 560 -5.54 7.66 -4.74
C LYS A 560 -5.66 6.19 -5.19
N PRO A 561 -5.15 5.24 -4.39
CA PRO A 561 -5.40 3.82 -4.57
C PRO A 561 -6.89 3.48 -4.69
N VAL A 562 -7.22 2.49 -5.53
CA VAL A 562 -8.58 1.96 -5.70
C VAL A 562 -9.03 1.22 -4.43
N ALA A 563 -10.33 1.24 -4.14
CA ALA A 563 -10.87 0.70 -2.88
C ALA A 563 -11.20 -0.82 -2.91
N THR A 564 -10.84 -1.52 -3.99
CA THR A 564 -11.16 -2.94 -4.21
C THR A 564 -9.97 -3.68 -4.77
N ALA A 565 -9.82 -4.95 -4.38
CA ALA A 565 -8.67 -5.77 -4.75
C ALA A 565 -8.50 -5.98 -6.26
N SER A 566 -7.25 -6.07 -6.69
CA SER A 566 -6.81 -6.56 -8.02
C SER A 566 -5.98 -7.82 -7.86
N THR A 567 -5.92 -8.66 -8.90
CA THR A 567 -5.08 -9.86 -8.93
C THR A 567 -4.02 -9.70 -10.03
N TRP A 568 -2.79 -10.12 -9.72
CA TRP A 568 -1.62 -9.97 -10.57
C TRP A 568 -0.89 -11.29 -10.73
N LEU A 569 -0.33 -11.50 -11.91
CA LEU A 569 0.70 -12.51 -12.17
C LEU A 569 2.06 -11.82 -12.11
N LEU A 570 2.88 -12.23 -11.16
CA LEU A 570 4.28 -11.84 -11.09
C LEU A 570 5.13 -12.97 -11.68
N THR A 571 6.03 -12.62 -12.60
CA THR A 571 6.95 -13.56 -13.24
C THR A 571 8.39 -13.15 -12.98
N ALA A 572 9.19 -14.03 -12.39
CA ALA A 572 10.64 -13.88 -12.36
C ALA A 572 11.18 -14.33 -13.72
N THR A 573 11.57 -13.36 -14.56
CA THR A 573 12.01 -13.62 -15.94
C THR A 573 13.48 -14.03 -16.01
N SER A 574 14.29 -13.49 -15.11
CA SER A 574 15.68 -13.89 -14.94
C SER A 574 16.10 -13.63 -13.51
N LEU A 575 16.79 -14.61 -12.94
CA LEU A 575 17.38 -14.49 -11.62
C LEU A 575 18.89 -14.35 -11.76
N THR A 576 19.47 -13.48 -10.96
CA THR A 576 20.92 -13.25 -10.95
C THR A 576 21.54 -13.95 -9.74
N LYS A 577 22.71 -14.57 -9.95
CA LYS A 577 23.49 -15.12 -8.85
C LYS A 577 23.98 -13.99 -7.95
N ARG A 578 23.97 -14.22 -6.64
CA ARG A 578 24.54 -13.26 -5.67
C ARG A 578 26.06 -13.23 -5.75
N GLU A 579 26.63 -12.06 -5.45
CA GLU A 579 28.08 -11.81 -5.47
C GLU A 579 28.84 -12.63 -4.40
N ASP A 580 28.18 -13.12 -3.35
CA ASP A 580 28.76 -13.96 -2.29
C ASP A 580 28.97 -15.43 -2.72
N GLY A 581 28.56 -15.78 -3.94
CA GLY A 581 28.80 -17.09 -4.54
C GLY A 581 28.03 -18.24 -3.89
N LYS A 582 27.02 -17.99 -3.04
CA LYS A 582 26.32 -19.06 -2.32
C LYS A 582 24.81 -18.95 -2.38
N PHE A 583 24.14 -19.71 -3.24
CA PHE A 583 22.83 -20.30 -2.93
C PHE A 583 22.78 -21.74 -3.46
N ASP A 584 22.18 -22.60 -2.62
CA ASP A 584 21.92 -24.02 -2.76
C ASP A 584 22.50 -24.72 -4.01
N GLU A 585 23.67 -25.35 -3.83
CA GLU A 585 24.27 -26.23 -4.85
C GLU A 585 23.37 -27.44 -5.20
N THR A 586 22.31 -27.70 -4.43
CA THR A 586 21.36 -28.79 -4.66
C THR A 586 20.04 -28.39 -5.35
N THR A 587 19.64 -27.10 -5.45
CA THR A 587 18.32 -26.71 -6.03
C THR A 587 18.29 -25.62 -7.13
N GLY A 588 19.36 -24.83 -7.35
CA GLY A 588 19.36 -23.80 -8.40
C GLY A 588 18.84 -22.42 -7.97
N LEU A 589 18.55 -21.53 -8.93
CA LEU A 589 18.10 -20.15 -8.65
C LEU A 589 16.62 -20.14 -8.25
N THR A 590 16.33 -19.68 -7.03
CA THR A 590 14.99 -19.50 -6.45
C THR A 590 14.57 -18.03 -6.49
N PRO A 591 13.27 -17.70 -6.69
CA PRO A 591 12.75 -16.33 -6.67
C PRO A 591 12.72 -15.73 -5.26
N TYR A 592 12.98 -16.53 -4.23
CA TYR A 592 13.15 -16.04 -2.85
C TYR A 592 14.59 -15.63 -2.55
N PHE A 593 14.76 -14.47 -1.91
CA PHE A 593 16.05 -14.05 -1.34
C PHE A 593 16.49 -14.93 -0.18
N ASP A 594 15.60 -15.34 0.70
CA ASP A 594 15.94 -16.29 1.74
C ASP A 594 14.80 -17.28 1.92
N MET A 595 15.12 -18.56 1.93
CA MET A 595 14.12 -19.62 2.02
C MET A 595 13.43 -19.63 3.39
N ASP A 596 14.07 -19.11 4.44
CA ASP A 596 13.51 -19.03 5.79
C ASP A 596 12.66 -17.76 5.98
N MET A 597 12.77 -16.81 5.05
CA MET A 597 11.88 -15.63 4.96
C MET A 597 10.69 -15.89 4.02
N ARG A 598 10.39 -17.13 3.64
CA ARG A 598 9.22 -17.46 2.82
C ARG A 598 7.92 -17.09 3.54
N PRO A 599 6.87 -16.68 2.81
CA PRO A 599 5.53 -16.59 3.34
C PRO A 599 5.12 -17.91 4.03
N SER A 600 4.44 -17.82 5.17
CA SER A 600 4.08 -19.00 5.99
C SER A 600 3.15 -20.00 5.29
N ASP A 601 2.47 -19.53 4.25
CA ASP A 601 1.59 -20.26 3.33
C ASP A 601 2.33 -20.97 2.18
N CYS A 602 3.64 -20.72 2.01
CA CYS A 602 4.50 -21.35 1.01
C CYS A 602 5.71 -22.06 1.64
N GLN A 603 5.43 -23.15 2.35
CA GLN A 603 6.45 -24.04 2.92
C GLN A 603 6.93 -25.08 1.90
N ALA A 604 8.02 -25.80 2.21
CA ALA A 604 8.92 -26.47 1.26
C ALA A 604 8.32 -27.51 0.28
N ASP A 605 7.02 -27.82 0.37
CA ASP A 605 6.40 -28.95 -0.36
C ASP A 605 4.99 -28.63 -0.87
N ASP A 606 4.61 -27.36 -0.86
CA ASP A 606 3.27 -26.96 -1.30
C ASP A 606 3.16 -27.00 -2.83
N THR A 607 2.42 -27.97 -3.35
CA THR A 607 1.85 -27.95 -4.71
C THR A 607 0.65 -27.00 -4.81
N LYS A 608 0.55 -26.02 -3.90
CA LYS A 608 -0.54 -25.03 -3.90
C LYS A 608 -0.33 -24.07 -5.07
N ALA A 609 -1.44 -23.74 -5.72
CA ALA A 609 -1.46 -22.85 -6.89
C ALA A 609 -0.96 -21.42 -6.61
N ASP A 610 -0.73 -21.08 -5.34
CA ASP A 610 -0.46 -19.72 -4.88
C ASP A 610 1.02 -19.49 -4.50
N CYS A 611 1.88 -20.51 -4.62
CA CYS A 611 3.32 -20.37 -4.40
C CYS A 611 4.09 -20.19 -5.71
N TRP A 612 5.32 -19.65 -5.62
CA TRP A 612 6.21 -19.59 -6.76
C TRP A 612 6.41 -20.97 -7.38
N GLY A 613 6.02 -21.11 -8.66
CA GLY A 613 6.14 -22.35 -9.42
C GLY A 613 6.73 -22.11 -10.81
N HIS A 614 7.10 -23.19 -11.50
CA HIS A 614 7.61 -23.10 -12.87
C HIS A 614 6.51 -23.13 -13.94
N ASP A 615 5.31 -23.59 -13.58
CA ASP A 615 4.18 -23.62 -14.50
C ASP A 615 3.46 -22.26 -14.48
N ASN A 616 3.35 -21.62 -15.66
CA ASN A 616 2.56 -20.40 -15.81
C ASN A 616 1.06 -20.74 -15.62
N PRO A 617 0.43 -20.26 -14.55
CA PRO A 617 -0.89 -20.75 -14.20
C PRO A 617 -2.01 -20.09 -15.02
N GLU A 618 -1.70 -19.07 -15.83
CA GLU A 618 -2.63 -18.44 -16.78
C GLU A 618 -2.71 -19.17 -18.13
N THR A 619 -1.85 -20.18 -18.34
CA THR A 619 -1.77 -20.91 -19.61
C THR A 619 -2.07 -22.39 -19.40
N THR A 620 -2.68 -23.01 -20.42
CA THR A 620 -2.94 -24.47 -20.42
C THR A 620 -1.80 -25.28 -21.04
N ASP A 621 -0.89 -24.61 -21.74
CA ASP A 621 0.35 -25.19 -22.28
C ASP A 621 1.50 -24.91 -21.30
N PRO A 622 2.21 -25.93 -20.81
CA PRO A 622 3.36 -25.71 -19.95
C PRO A 622 4.45 -24.95 -20.70
N GLU A 623 4.72 -23.72 -20.25
CA GLU A 623 5.92 -22.99 -20.62
C GLU A 623 7.12 -23.75 -20.03
N ASN A 624 7.74 -24.62 -20.82
CA ASN A 624 8.91 -25.42 -20.40
C ASN A 624 10.19 -24.56 -20.27
N ASP A 625 10.13 -23.37 -19.65
CA ASP A 625 11.30 -22.56 -19.31
C ASP A 625 11.64 -22.73 -17.83
N PRO A 626 12.60 -23.62 -17.50
CA PRO A 626 12.99 -23.88 -16.11
C PRO A 626 13.65 -22.68 -15.41
N ASN A 627 13.92 -21.58 -16.13
CA ASN A 627 14.50 -20.37 -15.54
C ASN A 627 13.44 -19.33 -15.15
N LYS A 628 12.18 -19.55 -15.51
CA LYS A 628 11.08 -18.68 -15.11
C LYS A 628 10.36 -19.24 -13.90
N TRP A 629 9.91 -18.32 -13.07
CA TRP A 629 9.04 -18.61 -11.95
C TRP A 629 7.81 -17.70 -12.02
N TYR A 630 6.68 -18.21 -11.55
CA TYR A 630 5.37 -17.55 -11.58
C TYR A 630 4.73 -17.61 -10.21
N VAL A 631 4.11 -16.51 -9.78
CA VAL A 631 3.25 -16.47 -8.59
C VAL A 631 2.06 -15.54 -8.84
N ARG A 632 0.89 -15.92 -8.33
CA ARG A 632 -0.28 -15.03 -8.30
C ARG A 632 -0.33 -14.30 -6.98
N ILE A 633 -0.61 -13.01 -7.04
CA ILE A 633 -0.74 -12.16 -5.87
C ILE A 633 -2.03 -11.39 -6.00
N LYS A 634 -2.88 -11.46 -4.98
CA LYS A 634 -4.09 -10.69 -4.90
C LYS A 634 -3.93 -9.62 -3.82
N ASP A 635 -4.30 -8.40 -4.15
CA ASP A 635 -4.33 -7.27 -3.21
C ASP A 635 -5.07 -7.66 -1.92
N ASN A 636 -4.38 -7.47 -0.79
CA ASN A 636 -4.82 -7.83 0.56
C ASN A 636 -5.01 -9.35 0.81
N ASP A 637 -4.30 -10.21 0.07
CA ASP A 637 -4.14 -11.63 0.40
C ASP A 637 -2.97 -11.89 1.38
N SER A 638 -2.56 -13.14 1.55
CA SER A 638 -1.46 -13.53 2.43
C SER A 638 -0.05 -13.19 1.92
N HIS A 639 0.10 -12.90 0.63
CA HIS A 639 1.36 -12.50 -0.01
C HIS A 639 1.56 -10.99 -0.02
N ASP A 640 0.47 -10.22 0.08
CA ASP A 640 0.50 -8.78 0.15
C ASP A 640 0.86 -8.28 1.56
N ASN A 641 2.08 -7.73 1.68
CA ASN A 641 2.55 -7.13 2.93
C ASN A 641 1.93 -5.75 3.20
N ASN A 642 1.14 -5.21 2.26
CA ASN A 642 0.38 -3.97 2.42
C ASN A 642 -1.12 -4.26 2.41
N LEU A 643 -1.77 -4.17 3.58
CA LEU A 643 -3.21 -4.47 3.69
C LEU A 643 -4.12 -3.32 3.21
N ALA A 644 -3.56 -2.21 2.73
CA ALA A 644 -4.35 -1.10 2.22
C ALA A 644 -4.82 -1.42 0.80
N MET A 645 -6.13 -1.57 0.63
CA MET A 645 -6.74 -1.81 -0.70
C MET A 645 -6.20 -0.83 -1.74
N GLY A 646 -5.86 -1.37 -2.90
CA GLY A 646 -5.27 -0.66 -4.02
C GLY A 646 -3.76 -0.45 -3.90
N SER A 647 -3.10 -0.92 -2.85
CA SER A 647 -1.67 -0.80 -2.64
C SER A 647 -1.10 -2.16 -2.26
N MET A 648 -0.15 -2.67 -3.03
CA MET A 648 0.46 -3.98 -2.81
C MET A 648 1.95 -3.86 -2.53
N SER A 649 2.46 -4.70 -1.63
CA SER A 649 3.90 -4.84 -1.37
C SER A 649 4.28 -6.31 -1.28
N LEU A 650 5.31 -6.71 -2.02
CA LEU A 650 5.89 -8.05 -1.93
C LEU A 650 7.33 -7.96 -1.44
N ASP A 651 7.65 -8.78 -0.44
CA ASP A 651 9.00 -8.88 0.13
C ASP A 651 9.64 -10.22 -0.27
N ASN A 652 10.92 -10.35 0.05
CA ASN A 652 11.77 -11.53 -0.08
C ASN A 652 12.05 -11.96 -1.53
N LEU A 653 12.14 -11.01 -2.47
CA LEU A 653 12.48 -11.29 -3.86
C LEU A 653 13.97 -11.54 -4.05
N ALA A 654 14.38 -12.52 -4.85
CA ALA A 654 15.79 -12.65 -5.22
C ALA A 654 16.22 -11.54 -6.20
N PRO A 655 17.51 -11.16 -6.24
CA PRO A 655 18.02 -10.27 -7.29
C PRO A 655 17.74 -10.80 -8.70
N GLY A 656 17.15 -9.98 -9.56
CA GLY A 656 16.66 -10.41 -10.86
C GLY A 656 15.71 -9.42 -11.51
N THR A 657 15.21 -9.79 -12.68
CA THR A 657 14.21 -9.02 -13.45
C THR A 657 12.86 -9.69 -13.38
N TYR A 658 11.84 -8.90 -13.08
CA TYR A 658 10.48 -9.35 -12.88
C TYR A 658 9.52 -8.64 -13.84
N THR A 659 8.44 -9.31 -14.21
CA THR A 659 7.30 -8.71 -14.92
C THR A 659 6.02 -8.88 -14.13
N LEU A 660 5.17 -7.87 -14.21
CA LEU A 660 3.90 -7.75 -13.48
C LEU A 660 2.77 -7.55 -14.48
N GLU A 661 1.80 -8.47 -14.48
CA GLU A 661 0.63 -8.48 -15.38
C GLU A 661 -0.66 -8.52 -14.55
N GLU A 662 -1.63 -7.66 -14.87
CA GLU A 662 -2.94 -7.68 -14.22
C GLU A 662 -3.78 -8.82 -14.80
N THR A 663 -4.21 -9.77 -13.96
CA THR A 663 -5.04 -10.90 -14.38
C THR A 663 -6.50 -10.75 -13.95
N GLU A 664 -6.76 -9.95 -12.92
CA GLU A 664 -8.11 -9.57 -12.50
C GLU A 664 -8.13 -8.08 -12.09
N ALA A 665 -8.97 -7.28 -12.76
CA ALA A 665 -9.10 -5.88 -12.43
C ALA A 665 -9.90 -5.64 -11.14
N PRO A 666 -9.67 -4.50 -10.45
CA PRO A 666 -10.55 -4.01 -9.41
C PRO A 666 -12.00 -3.95 -9.85
N SER A 667 -12.94 -4.17 -8.93
CA SER A 667 -14.37 -4.02 -9.20
C SER A 667 -14.64 -2.62 -9.77
N GLY A 668 -15.36 -2.57 -10.89
CA GLY A 668 -15.72 -1.31 -11.54
C GLY A 668 -14.68 -0.79 -12.54
N TYR A 669 -13.56 -1.49 -12.73
CA TYR A 669 -12.52 -1.13 -13.69
C TYR A 669 -12.35 -2.19 -14.79
N ASN A 670 -11.81 -1.77 -15.95
CA ASN A 670 -11.47 -2.68 -17.03
C ASN A 670 -10.15 -3.42 -16.71
N LEU A 671 -9.96 -4.62 -17.26
CA LEU A 671 -8.69 -5.32 -17.21
C LEU A 671 -7.65 -4.60 -18.07
N SER A 672 -6.49 -4.24 -17.50
CA SER A 672 -5.39 -3.65 -18.25
C SER A 672 -4.54 -4.74 -18.91
N GLY A 673 -4.29 -4.61 -20.21
CA GLY A 673 -3.30 -5.44 -20.91
C GLY A 673 -1.86 -4.91 -20.84
N THR A 674 -1.61 -3.88 -20.03
CA THR A 674 -0.27 -3.29 -19.90
C THR A 674 0.57 -4.16 -18.95
N ILE A 675 1.71 -4.64 -19.44
CA ILE A 675 2.69 -5.36 -18.63
C ILE A 675 3.69 -4.35 -18.07
N TYR A 676 4.09 -4.55 -16.81
CA TYR A 676 5.12 -3.76 -16.14
C TYR A 676 6.34 -4.61 -15.84
N THR A 677 7.48 -3.98 -15.60
CA THR A 677 8.72 -4.65 -15.23
C THR A 677 9.51 -3.85 -14.20
N PHE A 678 10.23 -4.55 -13.34
CA PHE A 678 11.17 -3.96 -12.39
C PHE A 678 12.37 -4.87 -12.22
N THR A 679 13.46 -4.32 -11.70
CA THR A 679 14.69 -5.07 -11.43
C THR A 679 15.07 -4.91 -9.98
N ILE A 680 15.26 -6.04 -9.30
CA ILE A 680 15.83 -6.12 -7.98
C ILE A 680 17.35 -6.24 -8.12
N ILE A 681 18.08 -5.27 -7.58
CA ILE A 681 19.55 -5.22 -7.64
C ILE A 681 20.12 -5.65 -6.29
N ALA A 682 21.12 -6.54 -6.33
CA ALA A 682 21.80 -6.97 -5.12
C ALA A 682 22.44 -5.78 -4.38
N THR A 683 22.17 -5.66 -3.08
CA THR A 683 22.70 -4.55 -2.27
C THR A 683 24.19 -4.74 -2.02
N THR A 684 24.99 -3.73 -2.37
CA THR A 684 26.40 -3.69 -1.95
C THR A 684 26.49 -3.59 -0.42
N PRO A 685 27.22 -4.47 0.29
CA PRO A 685 27.21 -4.43 1.74
C PRO A 685 27.77 -3.10 2.30
N GLY A 686 27.19 -2.63 3.39
CA GLY A 686 27.41 -1.28 3.92
C GLY A 686 26.60 -0.18 3.23
N LYS A 687 25.67 -0.53 2.33
CA LYS A 687 24.72 0.39 1.70
C LYS A 687 23.28 -0.02 1.99
N LEU A 688 22.39 0.96 1.95
CA LEU A 688 20.96 0.71 1.95
C LEU A 688 20.57 0.00 0.64
N PRO A 689 19.58 -0.90 0.67
CA PRO A 689 19.01 -1.46 -0.54
C PRO A 689 18.47 -0.37 -1.47
N THR A 690 18.57 -0.60 -2.77
CA THR A 690 18.02 0.32 -3.77
C THR A 690 16.54 0.05 -3.93
N ILE A 691 15.71 1.09 -3.83
CA ILE A 691 14.28 0.97 -4.10
C ILE A 691 14.12 0.70 -5.61
N PRO A 692 13.49 -0.42 -6.02
CA PRO A 692 13.30 -0.71 -7.43
C PRO A 692 12.34 0.28 -8.09
N GLU A 693 12.64 0.68 -9.31
CA GLU A 693 11.75 1.47 -10.15
C GLU A 693 10.84 0.53 -10.97
N LEU A 694 9.54 0.84 -11.01
CA LEU A 694 8.59 0.17 -11.88
C LEU A 694 8.60 0.85 -13.25
N HIS A 695 8.69 0.07 -14.32
CA HIS A 695 8.68 0.55 -15.69
C HIS A 695 7.55 -0.11 -16.48
N VAL A 696 7.04 0.56 -17.51
CA VAL A 696 6.21 -0.09 -18.52
C VAL A 696 7.08 -1.07 -19.32
N PHE A 697 6.64 -2.31 -19.48
CA PHE A 697 7.35 -3.30 -20.28
C PHE A 697 7.12 -3.04 -21.78
N LYS A 698 8.19 -3.06 -22.58
CA LYS A 698 8.11 -2.91 -24.04
C LYS A 698 8.16 -4.26 -24.74
N ASP A 699 7.51 -4.36 -25.90
CA ASP A 699 7.49 -5.57 -26.74
C ASP A 699 8.89 -6.04 -27.20
N ASP A 700 9.89 -5.15 -27.20
CA ASP A 700 11.29 -5.48 -27.51
C ASP A 700 12.05 -6.13 -26.33
N GLY A 701 11.36 -6.35 -25.20
CA GLY A 701 11.90 -6.95 -23.99
C GLY A 701 12.64 -5.98 -23.07
N THR A 702 12.56 -4.66 -23.32
CA THR A 702 13.26 -3.65 -22.54
C THR A 702 12.34 -2.86 -21.60
N ALA A 703 12.94 -2.23 -20.58
CA ALA A 703 12.24 -1.30 -19.70
C ALA A 703 11.87 -0.01 -20.47
N GLY A 704 10.62 0.38 -20.34
CA GLY A 704 10.05 1.61 -20.87
C GLY A 704 10.11 2.77 -19.90
N ASP A 705 9.13 3.66 -20.04
CA ASP A 705 9.01 4.83 -19.17
C ASP A 705 8.78 4.38 -17.72
N VAL A 706 9.40 5.10 -16.79
CA VAL A 706 9.20 4.91 -15.36
C VAL A 706 7.74 5.21 -15.02
N VAL A 707 7.11 4.32 -14.25
CA VAL A 707 5.78 4.52 -13.69
C VAL A 707 5.93 5.41 -12.46
N ASP A 708 5.43 6.65 -12.55
CA ASP A 708 5.59 7.65 -11.50
C ASP A 708 5.00 7.17 -10.15
N GLY A 709 5.85 7.10 -9.13
CA GLY A 709 5.50 6.59 -7.79
C GLY A 709 4.97 5.15 -7.77
N SER A 710 5.26 4.34 -8.79
CA SER A 710 4.69 3.00 -8.98
C SER A 710 3.14 3.00 -8.99
N ASN A 711 2.53 4.11 -9.45
CA ASN A 711 1.09 4.22 -9.58
C ASN A 711 0.61 3.67 -10.93
N VAL A 712 0.14 2.43 -10.92
CA VAL A 712 -0.38 1.71 -12.08
C VAL A 712 -1.83 2.14 -12.38
N PRO A 713 -2.10 2.81 -13.51
CA PRO A 713 -3.42 3.33 -13.81
C PRO A 713 -4.40 2.23 -14.25
N ASN A 714 -5.69 2.46 -14.03
CA ASN A 714 -6.77 1.70 -14.62
C ASN A 714 -7.95 2.55 -15.06
N SER A 715 -8.57 2.17 -16.17
CA SER A 715 -9.74 2.89 -16.69
C SER A 715 -11.03 2.32 -16.09
N PRO A 716 -11.90 3.14 -15.48
CA PRO A 716 -13.22 2.70 -15.02
C PRO A 716 -14.03 2.06 -16.16
N LYS A 717 -14.90 1.09 -15.83
CA LYS A 717 -15.91 0.59 -16.76
C LYS A 717 -16.88 1.74 -17.10
N SER A 718 -17.43 1.72 -18.32
CA SER A 718 -18.36 2.76 -18.79
C SER A 718 -19.61 2.84 -17.92
N GLY A 719 -20.09 4.05 -17.68
CA GLY A 719 -21.38 4.32 -17.02
C GLY A 719 -22.49 4.64 -18.03
N GLU A 720 -23.69 4.93 -17.53
CA GLU A 720 -24.86 5.30 -18.33
C GLU A 720 -25.57 6.52 -17.72
N LEU A 721 -25.89 7.50 -18.55
CA LEU A 721 -26.67 8.68 -18.19
C LEU A 721 -28.04 8.58 -18.87
N ASP A 722 -29.09 8.48 -18.06
CA ASP A 722 -30.48 8.39 -18.51
C ASP A 722 -31.28 9.63 -18.11
N TRP A 723 -32.11 10.13 -19.04
CA TRP A 723 -33.10 11.17 -18.76
C TRP A 723 -34.34 11.03 -19.64
N GLU A 724 -35.44 11.66 -19.21
CA GLU A 724 -36.69 11.73 -19.95
C GLU A 724 -37.09 13.18 -20.20
N LYS A 725 -37.46 13.51 -21.44
CA LYS A 725 -38.02 14.80 -21.82
C LYS A 725 -39.54 14.72 -21.77
N THR A 726 -40.19 15.59 -20.99
CA THR A 726 -41.66 15.56 -20.85
C THR A 726 -42.33 16.93 -20.96
N ASP A 727 -43.67 16.94 -20.94
CA ASP A 727 -44.51 18.15 -20.83
C ASP A 727 -44.62 18.61 -19.37
N SER A 728 -44.41 19.91 -19.11
CA SER A 728 -44.45 20.49 -17.76
C SER A 728 -45.82 20.42 -17.07
N GLU A 729 -46.91 20.38 -17.83
CA GLU A 729 -48.26 20.23 -17.27
C GLU A 729 -48.73 18.76 -17.25
N ASN A 730 -48.01 17.86 -17.92
CA ASN A 730 -48.31 16.44 -17.93
C ASN A 730 -47.02 15.60 -17.95
N ALA A 731 -46.39 15.49 -16.78
CA ALA A 731 -45.08 14.86 -16.56
C ALA A 731 -44.97 13.39 -17.02
N GLY A 732 -46.06 12.73 -17.43
CA GLY A 732 -46.05 11.39 -18.02
C GLY A 732 -46.07 11.35 -19.55
N THR A 733 -46.10 12.50 -20.23
CA THR A 733 -46.12 12.60 -21.70
C THR A 733 -44.70 12.83 -22.21
N PRO A 734 -44.05 11.84 -22.83
CA PRO A 734 -42.71 12.00 -23.38
C PRO A 734 -42.74 12.91 -24.63
N LEU A 735 -41.72 13.76 -24.77
CA LEU A 735 -41.57 14.70 -25.88
C LEU A 735 -40.35 14.36 -26.72
N GLY A 736 -40.58 14.03 -27.98
CA GLY A 736 -39.52 13.73 -28.93
C GLY A 736 -38.80 14.95 -29.51
N ASP A 737 -37.73 14.69 -30.26
CA ASP A 737 -37.01 15.66 -31.12
C ASP A 737 -36.28 16.80 -30.37
N SER A 738 -36.02 16.63 -29.08
CA SER A 738 -35.09 17.51 -28.34
C SER A 738 -33.63 17.19 -28.66
N GLU A 739 -32.76 18.21 -28.62
CA GLU A 739 -31.31 18.06 -28.84
C GLU A 739 -30.51 18.62 -27.65
N TRP A 740 -29.44 17.92 -27.27
CA TRP A 740 -28.70 18.15 -26.03
C TRP A 740 -27.19 18.20 -26.25
N LYS A 741 -26.49 18.76 -25.28
CA LYS A 741 -25.02 18.64 -25.15
C LYS A 741 -24.63 18.43 -23.69
N ILE A 742 -23.47 17.82 -23.48
CA ILE A 742 -22.85 17.70 -22.15
C ILE A 742 -21.65 18.63 -22.07
N LEU A 743 -21.60 19.44 -21.02
CA LEU A 743 -20.49 20.34 -20.69
C LEU A 743 -19.73 19.83 -19.46
N ASP A 744 -18.42 20.04 -19.45
CA ASP A 744 -17.55 19.84 -18.29
C ASP A 744 -17.66 21.01 -17.28
N ALA A 745 -16.86 20.96 -16.22
CA ALA A 745 -16.84 21.98 -15.17
C ALA A 745 -16.36 23.37 -15.66
N ASP A 746 -15.70 23.45 -16.82
CA ASP A 746 -15.25 24.70 -17.46
C ASP A 746 -16.29 25.23 -18.48
N ASP A 747 -17.50 24.67 -18.51
CA ASP A 747 -18.55 24.93 -19.50
C ASP A 747 -18.12 24.60 -20.96
N LYS A 748 -17.14 23.73 -21.15
CA LYS A 748 -16.71 23.27 -22.48
C LYS A 748 -17.43 21.98 -22.86
N PRO A 749 -17.85 21.80 -24.13
CA PRO A 749 -18.44 20.55 -24.57
C PRO A 749 -17.49 19.37 -24.38
N VAL A 750 -17.95 18.32 -23.69
CA VAL A 750 -17.21 17.06 -23.57
C VAL A 750 -17.01 16.48 -24.97
N LYS A 751 -15.79 16.01 -25.26
CA LYS A 751 -15.40 15.57 -26.60
C LYS A 751 -16.32 14.46 -27.12
N GLY A 752 -17.05 14.74 -28.20
CA GLY A 752 -18.00 13.80 -28.80
C GLY A 752 -19.43 13.89 -28.26
N TYR A 753 -19.68 14.68 -27.21
CA TYR A 753 -20.99 14.86 -26.56
C TYR A 753 -21.55 16.28 -26.76
N GLY A 754 -21.08 16.99 -27.79
CA GLY A 754 -21.54 18.34 -28.14
C GLY A 754 -22.85 18.38 -28.94
N ASN A 755 -23.34 17.22 -29.41
CA ASN A 755 -24.62 17.09 -30.12
C ASN A 755 -25.20 15.70 -29.87
N ILE A 756 -26.25 15.63 -29.05
CA ILE A 756 -26.98 14.42 -28.70
C ILE A 756 -28.41 14.63 -29.18
N GLN A 757 -28.82 13.86 -30.18
CA GLN A 757 -30.14 13.95 -30.80
C GLN A 757 -30.99 12.76 -30.39
N ASP A 758 -32.29 12.99 -30.17
CA ASP A 758 -33.27 11.94 -29.88
C ASP A 758 -33.22 10.82 -30.95
N CYS A 759 -33.02 9.59 -30.50
CA CYS A 759 -33.14 8.42 -31.34
C CYS A 759 -34.59 7.88 -31.31
N THR A 760 -35.34 8.13 -32.38
CA THR A 760 -36.74 7.68 -32.47
C THR A 760 -36.95 6.38 -33.26
N VAL A 761 -35.87 5.66 -33.61
CA VAL A 761 -35.92 4.44 -34.46
C VAL A 761 -35.08 3.31 -33.89
N GLN A 762 -35.47 2.06 -34.19
CA GLN A 762 -34.73 0.88 -33.80
C GLN A 762 -33.39 0.80 -34.57
N GLY A 763 -32.26 0.77 -33.86
CA GLY A 763 -30.91 0.74 -34.43
C GLY A 763 -30.17 2.08 -34.34
N CYS A 764 -29.97 2.58 -33.13
CA CYS A 764 -29.29 3.86 -32.84
C CYS A 764 -27.76 3.82 -33.01
N ASP A 765 -27.23 2.87 -33.79
CA ASP A 765 -25.79 2.67 -33.95
C ASP A 765 -25.12 3.92 -34.56
N GLY A 766 -24.15 4.48 -33.83
CA GLY A 766 -23.44 5.71 -34.23
C GLY A 766 -24.11 7.03 -33.78
N LYS A 767 -25.32 6.99 -33.18
CA LYS A 767 -25.87 8.11 -32.41
C LYS A 767 -25.37 8.05 -30.96
N LYS A 768 -25.38 9.20 -30.26
CA LYS A 768 -24.99 9.26 -28.84
C LYS A 768 -26.11 8.81 -27.90
N ASP A 769 -27.36 9.06 -28.26
CA ASP A 769 -28.53 8.46 -27.61
C ASP A 769 -28.76 7.03 -28.13
N MET A 770 -28.87 6.09 -27.20
CA MET A 770 -29.04 4.66 -27.43
C MET A 770 -30.47 4.16 -27.17
N ASN A 771 -31.36 4.99 -26.65
CA ASN A 771 -32.74 4.61 -26.39
C ASN A 771 -33.63 4.93 -27.61
N PRO A 772 -34.29 3.94 -28.24
CA PRO A 772 -35.14 4.19 -29.41
C PRO A 772 -36.52 4.79 -29.07
N THR A 773 -36.82 4.99 -27.78
CA THR A 773 -38.12 5.48 -27.32
C THR A 773 -38.12 6.99 -27.34
N SER A 774 -38.92 7.59 -28.21
CA SER A 774 -39.04 9.05 -28.33
C SER A 774 -39.20 9.75 -26.98
N GLY A 775 -38.39 10.80 -26.76
CA GLY A 775 -38.35 11.55 -25.50
C GLY A 775 -37.68 10.85 -24.32
N LYS A 776 -37.08 9.67 -24.51
CA LYS A 776 -36.23 9.00 -23.51
C LYS A 776 -34.83 8.86 -24.07
N PHE A 777 -33.83 9.15 -23.26
CA PHE A 777 -32.45 9.16 -23.67
C PHE A 777 -31.62 8.23 -22.79
N SER A 778 -30.68 7.52 -23.41
CA SER A 778 -29.65 6.72 -22.73
C SER A 778 -28.32 6.99 -23.39
N VAL A 779 -27.33 7.46 -22.63
CA VAL A 779 -26.00 7.80 -23.13
C VAL A 779 -24.93 7.06 -22.36
N LYS A 780 -24.13 6.24 -23.06
CA LYS A 780 -22.94 5.64 -22.47
C LYS A 780 -21.85 6.68 -22.22
N LEU A 781 -21.36 6.70 -20.99
CA LEU A 781 -20.23 7.49 -20.54
C LEU A 781 -18.96 6.66 -20.71
N ASP A 782 -18.03 7.11 -21.55
CA ASP A 782 -16.75 6.46 -21.79
C ASP A 782 -15.63 7.06 -20.92
N SER A 783 -14.38 6.68 -21.20
CA SER A 783 -13.21 7.14 -20.45
C SER A 783 -12.90 8.64 -20.57
N THR A 784 -13.67 9.41 -21.35
CA THR A 784 -13.56 10.88 -21.37
C THR A 784 -14.20 11.55 -20.15
N PHE A 785 -15.02 10.81 -19.40
CA PHE A 785 -15.62 11.26 -18.15
C PHE A 785 -14.73 10.87 -16.97
N THR A 786 -14.26 11.86 -16.22
CA THR A 786 -13.61 11.69 -14.92
C THR A 786 -14.56 12.04 -13.78
N ASN A 787 -14.22 11.68 -12.54
CA ASN A 787 -14.99 12.09 -11.37
C ASN A 787 -15.18 13.60 -11.33
N GLY A 788 -16.43 14.05 -11.20
CA GLY A 788 -16.74 15.47 -11.21
C GLY A 788 -18.20 15.77 -11.51
N THR A 789 -18.50 17.06 -11.57
CA THR A 789 -19.83 17.59 -11.91
C THR A 789 -19.86 18.02 -13.37
N TYR A 790 -20.91 17.61 -14.06
CA TYR A 790 -21.17 17.92 -15.47
C TYR A 790 -22.53 18.60 -15.60
N LYS A 791 -22.74 19.26 -16.74
CA LYS A 791 -24.03 19.87 -17.10
C LYS A 791 -24.58 19.24 -18.37
N LEU A 792 -25.80 18.74 -18.30
CA LEU A 792 -26.63 18.45 -19.45
C LEU A 792 -27.40 19.72 -19.84
N VAL A 793 -27.28 20.16 -21.09
CA VAL A 793 -27.90 21.39 -21.57
C VAL A 793 -28.81 21.11 -22.76
N GLU A 794 -30.08 21.52 -22.68
CA GLU A 794 -31.00 21.45 -23.81
C GLU A 794 -30.62 22.54 -24.82
N THR A 795 -30.15 22.10 -25.99
CA THR A 795 -29.75 23.01 -27.09
C THR A 795 -30.90 23.32 -28.04
N LYS A 796 -31.92 22.46 -28.06
CA LYS A 796 -33.13 22.63 -28.86
C LYS A 796 -34.31 21.92 -28.20
N ALA A 797 -35.35 22.68 -27.92
CA ALA A 797 -36.62 22.18 -27.42
C ALA A 797 -37.43 21.43 -28.50
N PRO A 798 -38.32 20.51 -28.09
CA PRO A 798 -39.30 19.88 -28.99
C PRO A 798 -40.16 20.89 -29.72
N GLU A 799 -40.64 20.52 -30.91
CA GLU A 799 -41.50 21.40 -31.70
C GLU A 799 -42.81 21.73 -30.97
N GLY A 800 -43.19 23.01 -30.90
CA GLY A 800 -44.38 23.47 -30.18
C GLY A 800 -44.16 23.72 -28.68
N TYR A 801 -42.92 23.62 -28.19
CA TYR A 801 -42.54 23.90 -26.81
C TYR A 801 -41.59 25.09 -26.72
N LEU A 802 -41.60 25.78 -25.59
CA LEU A 802 -40.68 26.89 -25.31
C LEU A 802 -39.25 26.34 -25.12
N GLN A 803 -38.27 27.07 -25.66
CA GLN A 803 -36.85 26.81 -25.39
C GLN A 803 -36.54 27.27 -23.96
N PRO A 804 -36.03 26.39 -23.08
CA PRO A 804 -35.63 26.82 -21.74
C PRO A 804 -34.47 27.80 -21.82
N THR A 805 -34.44 28.74 -20.87
CA THR A 805 -33.37 29.75 -20.74
C THR A 805 -32.87 29.82 -19.30
N GLY A 806 -31.63 30.30 -19.12
CA GLY A 806 -30.99 30.40 -17.80
C GLY A 806 -30.92 29.05 -17.08
N ASN A 807 -31.19 29.03 -15.77
CA ASN A 807 -31.09 27.84 -14.94
C ASN A 807 -32.03 26.69 -15.36
N ALA A 808 -33.10 26.97 -16.11
CA ALA A 808 -34.02 25.95 -16.59
C ALA A 808 -33.46 25.13 -17.76
N ALA A 809 -32.40 25.61 -18.43
CA ALA A 809 -31.76 24.92 -19.56
C ALA A 809 -30.57 24.04 -19.14
N GLU A 810 -30.09 24.16 -17.90
CA GLU A 810 -28.89 23.48 -17.40
C GLU A 810 -29.24 22.53 -16.26
N HIS A 811 -28.93 21.25 -16.44
CA HIS A 811 -29.16 20.20 -15.44
C HIS A 811 -27.84 19.59 -15.02
N THR A 812 -27.57 19.56 -13.71
CA THR A 812 -26.30 19.05 -13.20
C THR A 812 -26.41 17.58 -12.80
N PHE A 813 -25.37 16.82 -13.13
CA PHE A 813 -25.17 15.47 -12.61
C PHE A 813 -23.71 15.29 -12.21
N THR A 814 -23.46 14.40 -11.27
CA THR A 814 -22.12 13.99 -10.88
C THR A 814 -21.81 12.61 -11.44
N VAL A 815 -20.57 12.44 -11.87
CA VAL A 815 -20.01 11.15 -12.25
C VAL A 815 -19.03 10.75 -11.15
N THR A 816 -19.15 9.52 -10.65
CA THR A 816 -18.24 8.95 -9.65
C THR A 816 -17.90 7.51 -10.00
N SER A 817 -16.66 7.08 -9.81
CA SER A 817 -16.28 5.66 -9.91
C SER A 817 -16.98 4.82 -8.83
N GLY A 818 -17.67 3.74 -9.24
CA GLY A 818 -18.40 2.79 -8.39
C GLY A 818 -18.06 1.33 -8.68
N THR A 819 -18.75 0.38 -8.03
CA THR A 819 -18.36 -1.04 -8.06
C THR A 819 -18.54 -1.72 -9.42
N ASP A 820 -19.38 -1.18 -10.29
CA ASP A 820 -19.69 -1.73 -11.62
C ASP A 820 -19.23 -0.82 -12.78
N GLY A 821 -18.65 0.34 -12.49
CA GLY A 821 -18.21 1.33 -13.46
C GLY A 821 -18.44 2.75 -12.99
N LEU A 822 -18.52 3.70 -13.93
CA LEU A 822 -18.94 5.06 -13.63
C LEU A 822 -20.41 5.09 -13.20
N GLU A 823 -20.67 5.59 -11.99
CA GLU A 823 -22.01 5.88 -11.47
C GLU A 823 -22.39 7.33 -11.77
N VAL A 824 -23.64 7.53 -12.16
CA VAL A 824 -24.24 8.84 -12.37
C VAL A 824 -25.21 9.16 -11.24
N LYS A 825 -25.09 10.35 -10.65
CA LYS A 825 -26.04 10.88 -9.67
C LYS A 825 -26.52 12.25 -10.10
N TRP A 826 -27.83 12.39 -10.28
CA TRP A 826 -28.45 13.69 -10.54
C TRP A 826 -28.34 14.60 -9.31
N GLY A 827 -28.06 15.88 -9.52
CA GLY A 827 -27.80 16.85 -8.45
C GLY A 827 -29.00 17.09 -7.50
N ASP A 828 -30.21 16.67 -7.88
CA ASP A 828 -31.46 16.82 -7.13
C ASP A 828 -31.97 15.51 -6.48
N GLY A 829 -31.26 14.39 -6.66
CA GLY A 829 -31.58 13.11 -6.03
C GLY A 829 -32.81 12.37 -6.58
N GLN A 830 -33.32 12.73 -7.77
CA GLN A 830 -34.39 12.01 -8.48
C GLN A 830 -33.97 11.57 -9.89
N SER A 831 -34.75 10.67 -10.51
CA SER A 831 -34.63 10.36 -11.95
C SER A 831 -34.91 11.64 -12.77
N ALA A 832 -34.03 11.98 -13.71
CA ALA A 832 -34.11 13.22 -14.49
C ALA A 832 -35.27 13.22 -15.49
N ASN A 833 -36.45 13.59 -15.00
CA ASN A 833 -37.53 14.06 -15.84
C ASN A 833 -37.35 15.57 -16.07
N ILE A 834 -37.07 15.96 -17.30
CA ILE A 834 -36.82 17.35 -17.71
C ILE A 834 -38.02 17.88 -18.50
N PRO A 835 -38.89 18.71 -17.91
CA PRO A 835 -40.11 19.19 -18.54
C PRO A 835 -39.91 20.44 -19.41
N ASN A 836 -40.65 20.58 -20.51
CA ASN A 836 -40.80 21.85 -21.24
C ASN A 836 -42.25 22.30 -21.20
N THR A 837 -42.43 23.62 -21.16
CA THR A 837 -43.74 24.24 -21.23
C THR A 837 -44.18 24.37 -22.69
N ALA A 838 -45.37 23.87 -23.00
CA ALA A 838 -45.96 24.00 -24.32
C ALA A 838 -46.22 25.49 -24.64
N THR A 839 -46.06 25.88 -25.90
CA THR A 839 -46.52 27.20 -26.35
C THR A 839 -48.04 27.29 -26.21
N GLU A 840 -48.56 28.49 -26.03
CA GLU A 840 -49.96 28.69 -25.72
C GLU A 840 -50.52 29.98 -26.31
N VAL A 841 -51.78 29.95 -26.74
CA VAL A 841 -52.57 31.15 -27.04
C VAL A 841 -53.92 31.05 -26.35
N ARG A 842 -54.38 32.19 -25.83
CA ARG A 842 -55.70 32.34 -25.21
C ARG A 842 -56.46 33.50 -25.80
N TRP A 843 -57.77 33.34 -25.89
CA TRP A 843 -58.69 34.43 -26.19
C TRP A 843 -60.01 34.21 -25.47
N THR A 844 -60.79 35.29 -25.34
CA THR A 844 -62.15 35.22 -24.79
C THR A 844 -63.14 35.82 -25.76
N LYS A 845 -64.20 35.09 -26.05
CA LYS A 845 -65.31 35.56 -26.84
C LYS A 845 -66.30 36.32 -25.98
N VAL A 846 -66.58 37.56 -26.35
CA VAL A 846 -67.46 38.44 -25.57
C VAL A 846 -68.53 39.11 -26.43
N GLY A 847 -69.64 39.52 -25.79
CA GLY A 847 -70.67 40.36 -26.38
C GLY A 847 -70.25 41.83 -26.42
N SER A 848 -70.81 42.59 -27.37
CA SER A 848 -70.56 44.04 -27.51
C SER A 848 -71.23 44.90 -26.42
N ASP A 849 -71.58 44.33 -25.26
CA ASP A 849 -72.14 45.08 -24.14
C ASP A 849 -71.03 45.77 -23.33
N ALA A 850 -71.39 46.74 -22.49
CA ALA A 850 -70.42 47.48 -21.68
C ALA A 850 -69.66 46.60 -20.66
N THR A 851 -70.14 45.39 -20.41
CA THR A 851 -69.58 44.43 -19.45
C THR A 851 -68.71 43.36 -20.11
N ASN A 852 -68.59 43.34 -21.46
CA ASN A 852 -67.93 42.29 -22.23
C ASN A 852 -68.33 40.88 -21.76
N THR A 853 -69.63 40.61 -21.66
CA THR A 853 -70.15 39.32 -21.18
C THR A 853 -69.60 38.15 -22.02
N PRO A 854 -68.97 37.12 -21.41
CA PRO A 854 -68.47 35.96 -22.14
C PRO A 854 -69.57 35.18 -22.88
N LEU A 855 -69.26 34.67 -24.08
CA LEU A 855 -70.22 34.04 -24.99
C LEU A 855 -69.83 32.61 -25.33
N ALA A 856 -70.60 31.65 -24.84
CA ALA A 856 -70.44 30.24 -25.18
C ALA A 856 -70.88 29.93 -26.62
N GLY A 857 -70.23 28.95 -27.26
CA GLY A 857 -70.73 28.30 -28.49
C GLY A 857 -70.21 28.90 -29.82
N SER A 858 -69.19 29.75 -29.78
CA SER A 858 -68.49 30.18 -31.01
C SER A 858 -67.63 29.05 -31.58
N THR A 859 -67.40 29.07 -32.89
CA THR A 859 -66.50 28.14 -33.58
C THR A 859 -65.49 28.88 -34.44
N TRP A 860 -64.24 28.41 -34.44
CA TRP A 860 -63.09 29.06 -35.08
C TRP A 860 -62.34 28.14 -36.03
N LYS A 861 -61.68 28.72 -37.01
CA LYS A 861 -60.67 28.08 -37.85
C LYS A 861 -59.33 28.76 -37.61
N LEU A 862 -58.28 27.96 -37.46
CA LEU A 862 -56.91 28.42 -37.27
C LEU A 862 -56.04 28.02 -38.46
N THR A 863 -55.37 29.00 -39.05
CA THR A 863 -54.43 28.83 -40.16
C THR A 863 -53.06 29.37 -39.75
N ARG A 864 -51.97 28.69 -40.11
CA ARG A 864 -50.59 29.10 -39.90
C ARG A 864 -49.94 29.41 -41.24
N THR A 865 -49.28 30.55 -41.35
CA THR A 865 -48.42 30.84 -42.50
C THR A 865 -47.06 30.20 -42.26
N LYS A 866 -46.67 29.29 -43.15
CA LYS A 866 -45.37 28.61 -43.12
C LYS A 866 -44.23 29.56 -43.52
N ASP A 867 -43.00 29.15 -43.25
CA ASP A 867 -41.80 29.91 -43.59
C ASP A 867 -41.64 30.16 -45.10
N ASP A 868 -42.23 29.30 -45.94
CA ASP A 868 -42.26 29.44 -47.41
C ASP A 868 -43.37 30.40 -47.92
N GLY A 869 -44.14 31.00 -47.01
CA GLY A 869 -45.24 31.92 -47.30
C GLY A 869 -46.57 31.26 -47.67
N SER A 870 -46.66 29.93 -47.64
CA SER A 870 -47.92 29.20 -47.85
C SER A 870 -48.74 29.04 -46.56
N ASP A 871 -50.07 29.04 -46.67
CA ASP A 871 -50.94 28.84 -45.51
C ASP A 871 -51.28 27.36 -45.28
N GLU A 872 -51.19 26.94 -44.02
CA GLU A 872 -51.59 25.62 -43.52
C GLU A 872 -52.81 25.77 -42.63
N THR A 873 -53.85 24.97 -42.86
CA THR A 873 -54.93 24.87 -41.86
C THR A 873 -54.43 24.01 -40.70
N VAL A 874 -54.27 24.63 -39.52
CA VAL A 874 -53.82 23.97 -38.28
C VAL A 874 -55.00 23.25 -37.66
N TYR A 875 -56.09 23.98 -37.47
CA TYR A 875 -57.36 23.43 -37.01
C TYR A 875 -58.48 23.99 -37.88
N ASP A 876 -59.22 23.10 -38.56
CA ASP A 876 -60.33 23.51 -39.42
C ASP A 876 -61.59 23.88 -38.61
N LYS A 877 -61.65 23.42 -37.35
CA LYS A 877 -62.75 23.69 -36.43
C LYS A 877 -62.31 23.61 -34.96
N ILE A 878 -62.36 24.72 -34.24
CA ILE A 878 -62.19 24.81 -32.78
C ILE A 878 -63.54 25.24 -32.22
N THR A 879 -64.18 24.39 -31.43
CA THR A 879 -65.47 24.67 -30.79
C THR A 879 -65.25 24.87 -29.31
N ASP A 880 -65.91 25.90 -28.77
CA ASP A 880 -65.96 26.19 -27.34
C ASP A 880 -66.37 24.95 -26.55
N CYS A 881 -65.54 24.54 -25.58
CA CYS A 881 -65.81 23.34 -24.80
C CYS A 881 -66.63 23.58 -23.52
N ALA A 882 -67.07 24.81 -23.27
CA ALA A 882 -67.92 25.13 -22.12
C ALA A 882 -69.30 24.45 -22.17
N PRO A 883 -69.93 24.19 -21.01
CA PRO A 883 -71.27 23.62 -20.95
C PRO A 883 -72.28 24.48 -21.72
N ASP A 884 -73.18 23.84 -22.46
CA ASP A 884 -74.29 24.55 -23.11
C ASP A 884 -75.27 25.14 -22.07
N LYS A 885 -76.29 25.86 -22.57
CA LYS A 885 -77.33 26.51 -21.75
C LYS A 885 -78.10 25.54 -20.83
N ASP A 886 -77.95 24.22 -21.02
CA ASP A 886 -78.61 23.15 -20.29
C ASP A 886 -77.70 22.49 -19.22
N GLY A 887 -76.45 22.95 -19.07
CA GLY A 887 -75.56 22.61 -17.94
C GLY A 887 -74.95 21.20 -18.00
N LYS A 888 -74.86 20.59 -19.17
CA LYS A 888 -74.26 19.25 -19.31
C LYS A 888 -72.73 19.35 -19.40
N GLU A 889 -72.03 19.02 -18.31
CA GLU A 889 -70.56 18.94 -18.31
C GLU A 889 -70.06 17.92 -19.35
N THR A 890 -69.33 18.42 -20.34
CA THR A 890 -68.43 17.61 -21.16
C THR A 890 -67.03 18.05 -20.83
N ALA A 891 -66.19 17.14 -20.30
CA ALA A 891 -64.75 17.38 -20.28
C ALA A 891 -64.31 17.86 -21.68
N CYS A 892 -63.47 18.90 -21.74
CA CYS A 892 -62.97 19.45 -23.00
C CYS A 892 -62.27 18.33 -23.81
N ARG A 893 -62.96 17.80 -24.82
CA ARG A 893 -62.48 16.72 -25.72
C ARG A 893 -62.11 17.24 -27.12
N GLY A 894 -62.25 18.54 -27.35
CA GLY A 894 -61.91 19.24 -28.59
C GLY A 894 -60.52 19.89 -28.52
N HIS A 895 -60.24 20.79 -29.47
CA HIS A 895 -58.97 21.54 -29.49
C HIS A 895 -58.88 22.62 -28.41
N ASP A 896 -60.02 23.13 -27.95
CA ASP A 896 -60.11 24.06 -26.83
C ASP A 896 -59.90 23.33 -25.50
N LEU A 897 -59.02 23.89 -24.67
CA LEU A 897 -58.62 23.36 -23.37
C LEU A 897 -59.09 24.22 -22.19
N ASP A 898 -59.90 25.26 -22.43
CA ASP A 898 -60.45 26.12 -21.38
C ASP A 898 -61.95 25.82 -21.16
N PRO A 899 -62.36 25.30 -19.98
CA PRO A 899 -63.76 24.93 -19.75
C PRO A 899 -64.70 26.12 -19.50
N ASP A 900 -64.16 27.33 -19.34
CA ASP A 900 -64.95 28.52 -19.03
C ASP A 900 -65.70 29.03 -20.27
N ALA A 901 -66.97 29.41 -20.10
CA ALA A 901 -67.83 29.88 -21.19
C ALA A 901 -67.19 31.01 -22.01
N GLY A 902 -66.99 30.76 -23.31
CA GLY A 902 -66.38 31.72 -24.23
C GLY A 902 -64.87 31.91 -24.04
N ALA A 903 -64.22 31.25 -23.09
CA ALA A 903 -62.76 31.22 -22.99
C ALA A 903 -62.22 30.14 -23.92
N PHE A 904 -61.06 30.40 -24.51
CA PHE A 904 -60.38 29.43 -25.36
C PHE A 904 -58.90 29.35 -24.97
N ARG A 905 -58.38 28.12 -24.92
CA ARG A 905 -56.96 27.84 -24.69
C ARG A 905 -56.48 26.80 -25.70
N LEU A 906 -55.50 27.16 -26.53
CA LEU A 906 -54.81 26.23 -27.42
C LEU A 906 -53.35 26.09 -27.01
N LYS A 907 -52.79 24.90 -27.18
CA LYS A 907 -51.42 24.55 -26.79
C LYS A 907 -50.61 23.87 -27.88
N ALA A 908 -49.31 23.78 -27.65
CA ALA A 908 -48.33 23.06 -28.46
C ALA A 908 -48.35 23.52 -29.93
N LEU A 909 -48.57 24.83 -30.12
CA LEU A 909 -48.56 25.45 -31.43
C LEU A 909 -47.11 25.65 -31.87
N LYS A 910 -46.81 25.20 -33.09
CA LYS A 910 -45.50 25.41 -33.71
C LYS A 910 -45.18 26.91 -33.77
N ALA A 911 -43.91 27.29 -33.69
CA ALA A 911 -43.52 28.68 -33.93
C ALA A 911 -44.02 29.15 -35.31
N GLY A 912 -44.41 30.42 -35.41
CA GLY A 912 -44.89 31.01 -36.66
C GLY A 912 -46.05 31.99 -36.49
N SER A 913 -46.52 32.52 -37.61
CA SER A 913 -47.64 33.47 -37.66
C SER A 913 -48.95 32.77 -38.01
N TYR A 914 -50.02 33.18 -37.34
CA TYR A 914 -51.33 32.54 -37.38
C TYR A 914 -52.43 33.54 -37.71
N THR A 915 -53.46 33.05 -38.42
CA THR A 915 -54.73 33.74 -38.64
C THR A 915 -55.86 32.90 -38.05
N LEU A 916 -56.63 33.52 -37.16
CA LEU A 916 -57.80 32.99 -36.46
C LEU A 916 -59.06 33.59 -37.09
N THR A 917 -59.96 32.74 -37.58
CA THR A 917 -61.19 33.13 -38.30
C THR A 917 -62.41 32.56 -37.60
N GLU A 918 -63.40 33.40 -37.25
CA GLU A 918 -64.68 32.90 -36.74
C GLU A 918 -65.45 32.22 -37.88
N THR A 919 -65.84 30.97 -37.71
CA THR A 919 -66.60 30.20 -38.71
C THR A 919 -68.06 30.02 -38.32
N ALA A 920 -68.40 30.14 -37.03
CA ALA A 920 -69.76 30.25 -36.54
C ALA A 920 -69.82 31.13 -35.28
N ALA A 921 -70.76 32.08 -35.27
CA ALA A 921 -71.01 32.93 -34.11
C ALA A 921 -71.81 32.19 -33.02
N PRO A 922 -71.72 32.64 -31.75
CA PRO A 922 -72.66 32.24 -30.71
C PRO A 922 -74.12 32.52 -31.10
N ASP A 923 -75.05 31.70 -30.61
CA ASP A 923 -76.49 31.90 -30.81
C ASP A 923 -76.95 33.32 -30.48
N GLY A 924 -77.59 33.99 -31.45
CA GLY A 924 -78.10 35.35 -31.27
C GLY A 924 -77.09 36.46 -31.52
N TYR A 925 -75.91 36.14 -32.07
CA TYR A 925 -74.86 37.09 -32.44
C TYR A 925 -74.51 37.00 -33.93
N MET A 926 -74.00 38.10 -34.50
CA MET A 926 -73.48 38.12 -35.87
C MET A 926 -72.05 37.57 -35.91
N GLN A 927 -71.75 36.76 -36.93
CA GLN A 927 -70.40 36.26 -37.20
C GLN A 927 -69.48 37.41 -37.60
N SER A 928 -68.32 37.47 -36.96
CA SER A 928 -67.26 38.41 -37.28
C SER A 928 -66.64 38.10 -38.64
N THR A 929 -66.45 39.13 -39.46
CA THR A 929 -65.67 39.07 -40.71
C THR A 929 -64.27 39.67 -40.54
N ALA A 930 -63.87 40.02 -39.32
CA ALA A 930 -62.56 40.58 -39.04
C ALA A 930 -61.48 39.48 -39.11
N SER A 931 -60.28 39.87 -39.54
CA SER A 931 -59.10 38.99 -39.51
C SER A 931 -58.37 39.19 -38.20
N TYR A 932 -58.17 38.10 -37.45
CA TYR A 932 -57.43 38.11 -36.19
C TYR A 932 -56.11 37.38 -36.38
N THR A 933 -54.98 38.02 -36.10
CA THR A 933 -53.66 37.42 -36.35
C THR A 933 -52.77 37.48 -35.12
N PHE A 934 -51.95 36.46 -34.90
CA PHE A 934 -50.97 36.41 -33.80
C PHE A 934 -49.72 35.63 -34.20
N THR A 935 -48.65 35.76 -33.42
CA THR A 935 -47.40 35.03 -33.63
C THR A 935 -47.06 34.22 -32.38
N ILE A 936 -46.65 32.97 -32.58
CA ILE A 936 -46.07 32.11 -31.55
C ILE A 936 -44.55 32.16 -31.68
N SER A 937 -43.85 32.52 -30.60
CA SER A 937 -42.39 32.42 -30.45
C SER A 937 -42.06 31.35 -29.40
N THR A 938 -40.88 30.75 -29.52
CA THR A 938 -40.34 29.77 -28.58
C THR A 938 -39.29 30.35 -27.63
N ASP A 939 -38.91 31.62 -27.79
CA ASP A 939 -37.72 32.19 -27.12
C ASP A 939 -37.96 32.60 -25.66
N LYS A 940 -39.23 32.86 -25.32
CA LYS A 940 -39.63 33.33 -23.98
C LYS A 940 -41.12 33.10 -23.75
N GLU A 941 -41.47 32.85 -22.50
CA GLU A 941 -42.85 32.76 -22.05
C GLU A 941 -43.47 34.15 -21.96
N GLU A 942 -44.28 34.52 -22.96
CA GLU A 942 -45.02 35.78 -23.00
C GLU A 942 -46.46 35.53 -23.42
N THR A 943 -47.38 36.35 -22.90
CA THR A 943 -48.78 36.33 -23.33
C THR A 943 -48.85 36.70 -24.81
N VAL A 944 -49.30 35.76 -25.64
CA VAL A 944 -49.52 35.98 -27.08
C VAL A 944 -50.60 37.05 -27.26
N ILE A 945 -50.29 38.10 -28.02
CA ILE A 945 -51.23 39.18 -28.31
C ILE A 945 -51.93 38.92 -29.65
N ILE A 946 -53.25 38.97 -29.67
CA ILE A 946 -54.05 38.81 -30.89
C ILE A 946 -54.36 40.18 -31.50
N SER A 947 -53.76 40.46 -32.65
CA SER A 947 -54.05 41.66 -33.43
C SER A 947 -55.47 41.61 -33.97
N GLY A 948 -56.23 42.70 -33.78
CA GLY A 948 -57.66 42.78 -34.11
C GLY A 948 -58.61 42.48 -32.94
N ALA A 949 -58.10 41.94 -31.83
CA ALA A 949 -58.85 41.81 -30.57
C ALA A 949 -58.71 43.06 -29.67
N ASN A 950 -59.58 43.16 -28.67
CA ASN A 950 -59.49 44.19 -27.63
C ASN A 950 -58.50 43.78 -26.52
N ASP A 951 -58.37 44.62 -25.48
CA ASP A 951 -57.55 44.34 -24.29
C ASP A 951 -57.77 42.91 -23.76
N GLU A 952 -56.67 42.23 -23.40
CA GLU A 952 -56.64 40.85 -22.91
C GLU A 952 -57.17 39.81 -23.93
N ASN A 953 -56.97 40.04 -25.23
CA ASN A 953 -57.41 39.15 -26.33
C ASN A 953 -58.93 38.88 -26.33
N LYS A 954 -59.74 39.88 -25.98
CA LYS A 954 -61.20 39.78 -26.03
C LYS A 954 -61.71 40.03 -27.46
N ILE A 955 -62.38 39.04 -28.04
CA ILE A 955 -62.95 39.10 -29.39
C ILE A 955 -64.46 39.37 -29.30
N VAL A 956 -64.90 40.53 -29.80
CA VAL A 956 -66.28 41.03 -29.62
C VAL A 956 -67.21 40.62 -30.77
N ASN A 957 -68.41 40.12 -30.46
CA ASN A 957 -69.50 40.01 -31.46
C ASN A 957 -70.65 40.97 -31.12
N ALA A 958 -71.21 41.56 -32.18
CA ALA A 958 -72.44 42.34 -32.08
C ALA A 958 -73.66 41.42 -31.96
N LYS A 959 -74.54 41.72 -31.00
CA LYS A 959 -75.81 41.00 -30.81
C LYS A 959 -76.74 41.24 -32.00
N ILE A 960 -77.45 40.21 -32.44
CA ILE A 960 -78.52 40.35 -33.44
C ILE A 960 -79.63 41.16 -32.78
N LEU A 961 -79.71 42.45 -33.11
CA LEU A 961 -80.86 43.26 -32.75
C LEU A 961 -82.03 42.76 -33.61
N THR A 962 -82.95 42.00 -33.01
CA THR A 962 -84.29 41.85 -33.56
C THR A 962 -84.94 43.23 -33.59
N ALA A 963 -84.77 43.95 -34.71
CA ALA A 963 -85.54 45.13 -34.99
C ALA A 963 -87.00 44.68 -35.19
N LEU A 964 -87.82 44.84 -34.16
CA LEU A 964 -89.26 44.96 -34.32
C LEU A 964 -89.52 46.27 -35.08
N PRO A 965 -90.12 46.28 -36.27
CA PRO A 965 -90.66 47.51 -36.81
C PRO A 965 -92.07 47.69 -36.25
N LEU A 966 -92.26 48.65 -35.34
CA LEU A 966 -93.57 49.26 -35.14
C LEU A 966 -93.75 50.40 -36.14
N THR A 967 -94.86 50.31 -36.88
CA THR A 967 -95.61 51.38 -37.58
C THR A 967 -95.05 51.97 -38.87
N GLY A 968 -95.94 52.12 -39.85
CA GLY A 968 -95.67 52.53 -41.22
C GLY A 968 -94.94 53.85 -41.39
N GLY A 969 -93.96 53.83 -42.28
CA GLY A 969 -93.37 54.99 -42.94
C GLY A 969 -92.97 54.56 -44.35
N ARG A 970 -93.78 54.97 -45.34
CA ARG A 970 -93.57 54.70 -46.77
C ARG A 970 -92.31 55.41 -47.27
N SER A 971 -91.58 54.77 -48.17
CA SER A 971 -90.34 55.33 -48.74
C SER A 971 -90.65 56.51 -49.67
N ALA A 972 -89.69 57.41 -49.88
CA ALA A 972 -89.80 58.53 -50.84
C ALA A 972 -90.04 58.07 -52.30
N LEU A 973 -89.84 56.78 -52.59
CA LEU A 973 -90.20 56.15 -53.86
C LEU A 973 -91.70 55.85 -53.98
N ASP A 974 -92.41 55.63 -52.85
CA ASP A 974 -93.86 55.43 -52.86
C ASP A 974 -94.61 56.75 -53.11
N TRP A 975 -94.04 57.89 -52.70
CA TRP A 975 -94.60 59.22 -52.98
C TRP A 975 -94.46 59.64 -54.45
N SER A 976 -93.41 59.19 -55.14
CA SER A 976 -93.22 59.46 -56.57
C SER A 976 -94.10 58.57 -57.45
N VAL A 977 -94.34 57.32 -57.05
CA VAL A 977 -95.25 56.40 -57.76
C VAL A 977 -96.72 56.72 -57.46
N THR A 978 -97.08 57.13 -56.25
CA THR A 978 -98.47 57.54 -55.90
C THR A 978 -98.80 58.95 -56.44
N GLY A 979 -97.83 59.87 -56.48
CA GLY A 979 -97.98 61.19 -57.09
C GLY A 979 -98.12 61.16 -58.61
N GLY A 980 -97.40 60.26 -59.29
CA GLY A 980 -97.52 60.04 -60.74
C GLY A 980 -98.87 59.45 -61.15
N VAL A 981 -99.42 58.52 -60.36
CA VAL A 981 -100.74 57.92 -60.63
C VAL A 981 -101.89 58.88 -60.33
N LEU A 982 -101.78 59.77 -59.33
CA LEU A 982 -102.77 60.82 -59.05
C LEU A 982 -102.74 61.97 -60.07
N ALA A 983 -101.58 62.33 -60.63
CA ALA A 983 -101.48 63.32 -61.70
C ALA A 983 -102.07 62.82 -63.03
N LEU A 984 -101.92 61.52 -63.34
CA LEU A 984 -102.52 60.88 -64.52
C LEU A 984 -104.05 60.72 -64.39
N LEU A 985 -104.56 60.48 -63.18
CA LEU A 985 -106.01 60.43 -62.90
C LEU A 985 -106.65 61.84 -62.89
N ALA A 986 -105.96 62.87 -62.40
CA ALA A 986 -106.44 64.25 -62.47
C ALA A 986 -106.44 64.82 -63.91
N GLY A 987 -105.44 64.45 -64.73
CA GLY A 987 -105.41 64.76 -66.16
C GLY A 987 -106.52 64.06 -66.95
N GLY A 988 -106.85 62.81 -66.60
CA GLY A 988 -107.96 62.07 -67.21
C GLY A 988 -109.34 62.66 -66.90
N VAL A 989 -109.57 63.14 -65.66
CA VAL A 989 -110.84 63.78 -65.27
C VAL A 989 -111.02 65.16 -65.91
N ALA A 990 -109.93 65.93 -66.11
CA ALA A 990 -109.99 67.20 -66.83
C ALA A 990 -110.30 67.04 -68.33
N VAL A 991 -109.77 65.98 -68.98
CA VAL A 991 -110.04 65.66 -70.39
C VAL A 991 -111.46 65.11 -70.60
N VAL A 992 -112.02 64.40 -69.62
CA VAL A 992 -113.42 63.93 -69.66
C VAL A 992 -114.42 65.07 -69.35
N ALA A 993 -114.08 65.99 -68.45
CA ALA A 993 -114.91 67.17 -68.16
C ALA A 993 -114.93 68.22 -69.30
N ASP A 994 -113.84 68.38 -70.06
CA ASP A 994 -113.80 69.24 -71.26
C ASP A 994 -114.52 68.59 -72.46
N ARG A 995 -114.47 67.25 -72.60
CA ARG A 995 -115.26 66.52 -73.62
C ARG A 995 -116.76 66.52 -73.35
N LEU A 996 -117.20 66.55 -72.08
CA LEU A 996 -118.61 66.65 -71.69
C LEU A 996 -119.18 68.09 -71.80
N ARG A 997 -118.34 69.14 -71.82
CA ARG A 997 -118.78 70.53 -72.09
C ARG A 997 -118.89 70.89 -73.58
N ARG A 998 -118.41 70.05 -74.50
CA ARG A 998 -118.41 70.31 -75.96
C ARG A 998 -119.33 69.42 -76.81
N ARG A 999 -120.22 68.60 -76.22
CA ARG A 999 -121.25 67.82 -76.95
C ARG A 999 -122.56 67.75 -76.15
N ALA A 1000 -123.65 68.31 -76.72
CA ALA A 1000 -125.04 68.42 -76.23
C ALA A 1000 -125.34 69.65 -75.33
N GLY A 1001 -125.32 70.87 -75.86
CA GLY A 1001 -126.52 71.44 -76.48
C GLY A 1001 -127.11 70.69 -77.68
N VAL A 1002 -128.38 70.29 -77.55
CA VAL A 1002 -129.49 70.32 -78.53
C VAL A 1002 -130.70 69.66 -77.85
N ARG A 1003 -131.72 70.48 -77.58
CA ARG A 1003 -133.08 70.19 -77.06
C ARG A 1003 -133.23 69.70 -75.61
#